data_AF-A0A9W8FI80-F1
#
_entry.id   AF-A0A9W8FI80-F1
#
_cell.length_a   1.000
_cell.length_b   1.000
_cell.length_c   1.000
_cell.angle_alpha   90.00
_cell.angle_beta   90.00
_cell.angle_gamma   90.00
#
_symmetry.space_group_name_H-M   'P 1'
#
loop_
_entity.id
_entity.type
_entity.pdbx_description
1 polymer ?
#
loop_
_entity_poly.entity_id
_entity_poly.type
_entity_poly.pdbx_seq_one_letter_code
_entity_poly.pdbx_strand_id
1 'polypeptide(L)'
;MDNEDTSDTGARVIKCPLKSLVNDRNFIIKVNDYVVAANTASAHMYGLARWIFVHELATHKQFDPSVYLEKRFFGEVFLHLTKRKARLNVKAEIQEYRRVIRKHLDAYKEAAGITEFDIANPNQTAQFEAARIYTAYVNNILTKFGQYLRRAVNILLKTRERKRDLEEAMAGRTADEIKEAYEDQIWKPGRELKEAIKHRNTVLPVITVGDKNTRDMLESVLTAYDNDYEFEEEGIYYDIKVHPKKHFKAFCYLAVLLETNNYRSFQCFPLRKSFVPMHIEIDTTVLCKSIMGWSYNTKSPIESYWYRFLNEKSRVLRARNGFRFYGTIQTDGVSTNGIGLAAPVESTATDSLPEDQPKKPRKPRKRGKPGEKKSGEFTYIHEFSPEQLVNMKNPIFMDPGRQDIVFCMTDESTTEEKAIFRYTRSQKAKETRTTRYRKLREKVKNKHPDSNEIKAAEARLAAFSCISIFPGKYEQYVRMRAAVWPVLSKFYTNTITTSKNGNNPQPIHRKLRQSAHIKQQQADEQLAKSIRVTCYDEKPTVILGNWSAPMARYHEPIRGKKGCQVYLIDEFRTSKTCPNCLSGTLKKFLKVLNPRPYQRKKMEEVLCHGLLKCTNELCMGPVEVDGVLTPRSRMYNRDLAAVLNFRHIFHGLRDHGETPERFRRSRPAAVATTDEQQPKKKRKTIAPKTTRTNK
;
A
#
# COMPACT_ATOMS: atom_id res chain seq x y z
N MET A 1 10.76 13.69 23.88
CA MET A 1 9.63 12.78 23.67
C MET A 1 9.77 12.27 22.26
N ASP A 2 10.50 11.16 22.18
CA ASP A 2 11.33 10.76 21.08
C ASP A 2 10.67 9.56 20.39
N ASN A 3 10.41 9.68 19.08
CA ASN A 3 9.77 8.63 18.31
C ASN A 3 10.86 7.69 17.79
N GLU A 4 11.05 6.59 18.50
CA GLU A 4 11.98 5.52 18.14
C GLU A 4 11.26 4.50 17.23
N ASP A 5 11.71 4.43 15.98
CA ASP A 5 11.24 3.44 15.02
C ASP A 5 12.22 2.26 15.04
N THR A 6 11.99 1.32 15.96
CA THR A 6 12.67 0.02 15.97
C THR A 6 11.91 -0.92 15.04
N SER A 7 12.29 -0.95 13.76
CA SER A 7 12.04 -2.13 12.94
C SER A 7 13.08 -3.20 13.29
N ASP A 8 12.70 -4.47 13.13
CA ASP A 8 13.49 -5.69 13.34
C ASP A 8 14.69 -5.85 12.36
N THR A 9 15.33 -4.72 12.06
CA THR A 9 16.42 -4.52 11.12
C THR A 9 17.52 -3.83 11.90
N GLY A 10 18.77 -4.28 11.80
CA GLY A 10 19.94 -3.67 12.44
C GLY A 10 20.30 -2.23 12.00
N ALA A 11 19.30 -1.44 11.58
CA ALA A 11 19.38 -0.05 11.14
C ALA A 11 18.40 0.82 11.93
N ARG A 12 18.85 2.00 12.36
CA ARG A 12 18.09 3.01 13.11
C ARG A 12 18.00 4.29 12.28
N VAL A 13 16.79 4.85 12.16
CA VAL A 13 16.57 6.12 11.42
C VAL A 13 16.27 7.26 12.38
N ILE A 14 17.07 8.32 12.32
CA ILE A 14 16.89 9.53 13.14
C ILE A 14 16.37 10.66 12.26
N LYS A 15 15.20 11.22 12.58
CA LYS A 15 14.58 12.31 11.82
C LYS A 15 14.77 13.65 12.50
N CYS A 16 15.24 14.65 11.76
CA CYS A 16 15.40 16.02 12.27
C CYS A 16 15.38 17.06 11.13
N PRO A 17 15.21 18.35 11.43
CA PRO A 17 15.38 19.41 10.44
C PRO A 17 16.83 19.48 9.93
N LEU A 18 17.06 19.65 8.63
CA LEU A 18 18.41 19.76 8.06
C LEU A 18 19.21 20.90 8.70
N LYS A 19 18.54 22.04 8.95
CA LYS A 19 19.15 23.20 9.63
C LYS A 19 19.64 22.93 11.06
N SER A 20 19.16 21.85 11.69
CA SER A 20 19.63 21.47 13.04
C SER A 20 20.88 20.61 12.99
N LEU A 21 21.26 20.15 11.79
CA LEU A 21 22.40 19.28 11.54
C LEU A 21 23.58 20.03 10.95
N VAL A 22 23.34 21.02 10.09
CA VAL A 22 24.38 21.68 9.29
C VAL A 22 24.79 23.00 9.96
N ASN A 23 26.10 23.21 10.12
CA ASN A 23 26.65 24.40 10.77
C ASN A 23 26.68 25.64 9.86
N ASP A 24 26.85 25.45 8.55
CA ASP A 24 26.99 26.51 7.55
C ASP A 24 25.74 26.61 6.64
N ARG A 25 25.21 27.83 6.50
CA ARG A 25 24.09 28.11 5.58
C ARG A 25 24.46 27.86 4.11
N ASN A 26 25.72 28.05 3.71
CA ASN A 26 26.16 27.81 2.34
C ASN A 26 26.01 26.33 1.96
N PHE A 27 26.27 25.42 2.89
CA PHE A 27 26.06 23.99 2.67
C PHE A 27 24.57 23.65 2.49
N ILE A 28 23.68 24.33 3.20
CA ILE A 28 22.24 24.15 3.02
C ILE A 28 21.80 24.56 1.61
N ILE A 29 22.38 25.63 1.05
CA ILE A 29 22.10 26.08 -0.32
C ILE A 29 22.56 25.01 -1.31
N LYS A 30 23.83 24.58 -1.24
CA LYS A 30 24.38 23.53 -2.13
C LYS A 30 23.58 22.22 -2.09
N VAL A 31 23.18 21.79 -0.89
CA VAL A 31 22.33 20.60 -0.73
C VAL A 31 20.96 20.82 -1.35
N ASN A 32 20.36 22.00 -1.20
CA ASN A 32 19.07 22.30 -1.82
C ASN A 32 19.16 22.27 -3.34
N ASP A 33 20.18 22.87 -3.94
CA ASP A 33 20.37 22.89 -5.39
C ASP A 33 20.53 21.47 -5.94
N TYR A 34 21.39 20.67 -5.29
CA TYR A 34 21.55 19.25 -5.62
C TYR A 34 20.23 18.47 -5.48
N VAL A 35 19.49 18.64 -4.38
CA VAL A 35 18.21 17.96 -4.15
C VAL A 35 17.19 18.32 -5.23
N VAL A 36 17.11 19.58 -5.65
CA VAL A 36 16.19 20.04 -6.70
C VAL A 36 16.59 19.44 -8.05
N ALA A 37 17.87 19.48 -8.41
CA ALA A 37 18.38 18.88 -9.64
C ALA A 37 18.13 17.36 -9.68
N ALA A 38 18.48 16.64 -8.61
CA ALA A 38 18.28 15.20 -8.51
C ALA A 38 16.79 14.82 -8.55
N ASN A 39 15.90 15.58 -7.88
CA ASN A 39 14.46 15.32 -7.95
C ASN A 39 13.90 15.56 -9.35
N THR A 40 14.38 16.58 -10.06
CA THR A 40 13.97 16.90 -11.42
C THR A 40 14.39 15.80 -12.39
N ALA A 41 15.68 15.43 -12.38
CA ALA A 41 16.19 14.30 -13.16
C ALA A 41 15.45 13.00 -12.84
N SER A 42 15.18 12.74 -11.55
CA SER A 42 14.38 11.58 -11.13
C SER A 42 12.97 11.63 -11.69
N ALA A 43 12.29 12.79 -11.69
CA ALA A 43 10.96 12.90 -12.26
C ALA A 43 10.95 12.58 -13.77
N HIS A 44 11.96 13.04 -14.50
CA HIS A 44 12.13 12.70 -15.91
C HIS A 44 12.56 11.24 -16.14
N MET A 45 13.29 10.60 -15.22
CA MET A 45 13.57 9.16 -15.27
C MET A 45 12.28 8.34 -15.24
N TYR A 46 11.33 8.68 -14.34
CA TYR A 46 10.02 8.05 -14.31
C TYR A 46 9.22 8.33 -15.60
N GLY A 47 9.31 9.56 -16.13
CA GLY A 47 8.62 9.95 -17.36
C GLY A 47 9.14 9.21 -18.59
N LEU A 48 10.46 9.16 -18.78
CA LEU A 48 11.11 8.48 -19.90
C LEU A 48 10.90 6.97 -19.83
N ALA A 49 11.04 6.35 -18.65
CA ALA A 49 10.76 4.91 -18.50
C ALA A 49 9.34 4.57 -18.94
N ARG A 50 8.36 5.39 -18.55
CA ARG A 50 6.98 5.21 -19.01
C ARG A 50 6.83 5.46 -20.50
N TRP A 51 7.45 6.52 -21.03
CA TRP A 51 7.40 6.84 -22.46
C TRP A 51 7.82 5.62 -23.29
N ILE A 52 8.97 5.04 -22.94
CA ILE A 52 9.50 3.82 -23.56
C ILE A 52 8.45 2.70 -23.50
N PHE A 53 7.95 2.36 -22.31
CA PHE A 53 7.01 1.24 -22.18
C PHE A 53 5.71 1.43 -22.94
N VAL A 54 5.14 2.63 -22.90
CA VAL A 54 3.88 2.93 -23.61
C VAL A 54 4.07 2.83 -25.13
N HIS A 55 5.18 3.33 -25.68
CA HIS A 55 5.44 3.29 -27.11
C HIS A 55 5.83 1.89 -27.59
N GLU A 56 6.67 1.17 -26.85
CA GLU A 56 7.07 -0.20 -27.20
C GLU A 56 5.89 -1.17 -27.13
N LEU A 57 5.01 -1.06 -26.11
CA LEU A 57 3.78 -1.86 -26.02
C LEU A 57 2.80 -1.58 -27.16
N ALA A 58 2.73 -0.34 -27.65
CA ALA A 58 1.85 0.03 -28.76
C ALA A 58 2.41 -0.45 -30.12
N THR A 59 3.73 -0.51 -30.27
CA THR A 59 4.38 -0.82 -31.56
C THR A 59 4.66 -2.32 -31.72
N HIS A 60 5.00 -3.03 -30.64
CA HIS A 60 5.50 -4.40 -30.70
C HIS A 60 4.67 -5.34 -29.83
N LYS A 61 3.86 -6.20 -30.46
CA LYS A 61 3.01 -7.17 -29.74
C LYS A 61 3.80 -8.14 -28.85
N GLN A 62 5.04 -8.45 -29.21
CA GLN A 62 5.90 -9.37 -28.45
C GLN A 62 6.71 -8.69 -27.35
N PHE A 63 6.71 -7.34 -27.26
CA PHE A 63 7.48 -6.64 -26.24
C PHE A 63 7.03 -7.07 -24.84
N ASP A 64 7.98 -7.56 -24.04
CA ASP A 64 7.76 -7.88 -22.64
C ASP A 64 8.42 -6.82 -21.74
N PRO A 65 7.63 -5.93 -21.11
CA PRO A 65 8.16 -4.92 -20.20
C PRO A 65 8.77 -5.53 -18.93
N SER A 66 8.50 -6.80 -18.63
CA SER A 66 9.01 -7.51 -17.45
C SER A 66 10.53 -7.73 -17.53
N VAL A 67 11.09 -7.85 -18.73
CA VAL A 67 12.54 -7.96 -18.99
C VAL A 67 13.27 -6.70 -18.55
N TYR A 68 12.67 -5.53 -18.76
CA TYR A 68 13.26 -4.23 -18.44
C TYR A 68 12.95 -3.78 -17.00
N LEU A 69 12.18 -4.56 -16.24
CA LEU A 69 11.87 -4.26 -14.84
C LEU A 69 13.07 -4.61 -13.95
N GLU A 70 14.18 -3.90 -14.15
CA GLU A 70 15.47 -4.12 -13.51
C GLU A 70 16.08 -2.82 -13.00
N LYS A 71 16.77 -2.88 -11.86
CA LYS A 71 17.47 -1.70 -11.31
C LYS A 71 18.49 -1.15 -12.31
N ARG A 72 19.17 -2.03 -13.05
CA ARG A 72 20.17 -1.61 -14.05
C ARG A 72 19.54 -0.83 -15.21
N PHE A 73 18.38 -1.27 -15.71
CA PHE A 73 17.65 -0.57 -16.76
C PHE A 73 17.31 0.86 -16.32
N PHE A 74 16.67 1.02 -15.16
CA PHE A 74 16.32 2.36 -14.66
C PHE A 74 17.54 3.23 -14.36
N GLY A 75 18.65 2.63 -13.90
CA GLY A 75 19.92 3.33 -13.74
C GLY A 75 20.43 3.88 -15.08
N GLU A 76 20.37 3.10 -16.16
CA GLU A 76 20.71 3.57 -17.49
C GLU A 76 19.73 4.64 -17.98
N VAL A 77 18.42 4.55 -17.72
CA VAL A 77 17.44 5.60 -18.05
C VAL A 77 17.84 6.93 -17.39
N PHE A 78 18.16 6.93 -16.09
CA PHE A 78 18.62 8.13 -15.39
C PHE A 78 19.88 8.72 -16.02
N LEU A 79 20.83 7.84 -16.34
CA LEU A 79 22.14 8.24 -16.84
C LEU A 79 22.15 8.76 -18.29
N HIS A 80 21.12 8.49 -19.10
CA HIS A 80 20.94 9.12 -20.42
C HIS A 80 20.28 10.50 -20.34
N LEU A 81 19.73 10.86 -19.18
CA LEU A 81 19.21 12.19 -18.93
C LEU A 81 20.27 13.16 -18.38
N THR A 82 21.48 12.67 -18.06
CA THR A 82 22.55 13.48 -17.46
C THR A 82 23.75 13.63 -18.39
N LYS A 83 24.51 14.72 -18.21
CA LYS A 83 25.79 14.93 -18.89
C LYS A 83 26.83 13.93 -18.35
N ARG A 84 26.94 12.75 -18.96
CA ARG A 84 27.95 11.73 -18.58
C ARG A 84 28.82 11.31 -19.75
N LYS A 85 30.05 10.90 -19.46
CA LYS A 85 30.89 10.14 -20.41
C LYS A 85 30.40 8.69 -20.46
N ALA A 86 29.98 8.22 -21.63
CA ALA A 86 29.54 6.86 -21.82
C ALA A 86 30.71 5.87 -21.70
N ARG A 87 30.50 4.75 -21.00
CA ARG A 87 31.44 3.63 -21.02
C ARG A 87 31.17 2.77 -22.25
N LEU A 88 32.20 2.53 -23.08
CA LEU A 88 32.08 1.80 -24.35
C LEU A 88 31.94 0.28 -24.12
N ASN A 89 32.75 -0.31 -23.24
CA ASN A 89 32.72 -1.75 -22.97
C ASN A 89 31.69 -2.10 -21.88
N VAL A 90 30.51 -2.56 -22.28
CA VAL A 90 29.43 -3.00 -21.37
C VAL A 90 28.80 -4.32 -21.83
N LYS A 91 28.21 -5.06 -20.87
CA LYS A 91 27.53 -6.34 -21.12
C LYS A 91 26.41 -6.19 -22.16
N ALA A 92 26.14 -7.25 -22.94
CA ALA A 92 25.11 -7.29 -23.98
C ALA A 92 23.74 -6.80 -23.50
N GLU A 93 23.29 -7.23 -22.31
CA GLU A 93 22.06 -6.76 -21.66
C GLU A 93 21.98 -5.23 -21.55
N ILE A 94 23.09 -4.58 -21.16
CA ILE A 94 23.16 -3.12 -21.02
C ILE A 94 23.19 -2.45 -22.40
N GLN A 95 23.79 -3.08 -23.40
CA GLN A 95 23.76 -2.58 -24.78
C GLN A 95 22.33 -2.56 -25.31
N GLU A 96 21.55 -3.60 -25.02
CA GLU A 96 20.13 -3.68 -25.39
C GLU A 96 19.30 -2.60 -24.69
N TYR A 97 19.49 -2.41 -23.38
CA TYR A 97 18.84 -1.30 -22.66
C TYR A 97 19.16 0.06 -23.29
N ARG A 98 20.42 0.30 -23.63
CA ARG A 98 20.85 1.55 -24.28
C ARG A 98 20.22 1.73 -25.65
N ARG A 99 20.10 0.67 -26.44
CA ARG A 99 19.47 0.69 -27.76
C ARG A 99 18.01 1.14 -27.65
N VAL A 100 17.24 0.52 -26.76
CA VAL A 100 15.83 0.87 -26.54
C VAL A 100 15.69 2.29 -25.98
N ILE A 101 16.55 2.70 -25.04
CA ILE A 101 16.50 4.06 -24.48
C ILE A 101 16.78 5.10 -25.57
N ARG A 102 17.84 4.93 -26.37
CA ARG A 102 18.22 5.89 -27.41
C ARG A 102 17.14 6.06 -28.47
N LYS A 103 16.43 4.99 -28.84
CA LYS A 103 15.30 5.04 -29.77
C LYS A 103 14.23 6.07 -29.37
N HIS A 104 14.03 6.28 -28.07
CA HIS A 104 12.97 7.15 -27.53
C HIS A 104 13.48 8.46 -26.92
N LEU A 105 14.79 8.60 -26.73
CA LEU A 105 15.36 9.66 -25.91
C LEU A 105 15.10 11.04 -26.50
N ASP A 106 15.34 11.22 -27.79
CA ASP A 106 15.26 12.54 -28.43
C ASP A 106 13.82 13.03 -28.55
N ALA A 107 12.90 12.15 -28.97
CA ALA A 107 11.47 12.45 -29.00
C ALA A 107 10.94 12.81 -27.60
N TYR A 108 11.37 12.10 -26.56
CA TYR A 108 11.00 12.44 -25.19
C TYR A 108 11.61 13.77 -24.73
N LYS A 109 12.89 14.04 -25.04
CA LYS A 109 13.55 15.31 -24.68
C LYS A 109 12.85 16.50 -25.33
N GLU A 110 12.48 16.38 -26.60
CA GLU A 110 11.70 17.37 -27.34
C GLU A 110 10.33 17.59 -26.69
N ALA A 111 9.55 16.51 -26.49
CA ALA A 111 8.22 16.60 -25.89
C ALA A 111 8.26 17.15 -24.45
N ALA A 112 9.29 16.81 -23.67
CA ALA A 112 9.45 17.26 -22.29
C ALA A 112 10.12 18.64 -22.18
N GLY A 113 10.62 19.22 -23.28
CA GLY A 113 11.33 20.49 -23.30
C GLY A 113 12.57 20.49 -22.40
N ILE A 114 13.33 19.39 -22.38
CA ILE A 114 14.51 19.25 -21.51
C ILE A 114 15.80 19.08 -22.30
N THR A 115 16.87 19.61 -21.72
CA THR A 115 18.25 19.25 -22.06
C THR A 115 18.80 18.29 -21.02
N GLU A 116 20.05 17.89 -21.19
CA GLU A 116 20.74 17.04 -20.22
C GLU A 116 20.96 17.75 -18.88
N PHE A 117 20.70 17.04 -17.79
CA PHE A 117 20.91 17.54 -16.43
C PHE A 117 22.39 17.53 -16.08
N ASP A 118 22.85 18.66 -15.55
CA ASP A 118 24.19 18.79 -15.00
C ASP A 118 24.20 18.32 -13.55
N ILE A 119 24.49 17.03 -13.37
CA ILE A 119 24.65 16.41 -12.06
C ILE A 119 26.05 15.82 -12.03
N ALA A 120 26.93 16.41 -11.23
CA ALA A 120 28.27 15.88 -11.02
C ALA A 120 28.20 14.45 -10.48
N ASN A 121 28.98 13.54 -11.07
CA ASN A 121 29.09 12.13 -10.66
C ASN A 121 27.73 11.39 -10.52
N PRO A 122 26.89 11.36 -11.57
CA PRO A 122 25.49 10.96 -11.45
C PRO A 122 25.29 9.46 -11.19
N ASN A 123 26.35 8.65 -11.28
CA ASN A 123 26.28 7.19 -11.12
C ASN A 123 25.71 6.76 -9.76
N GLN A 124 26.14 7.41 -8.67
CA GLN A 124 25.71 7.04 -7.33
C GLN A 124 24.24 7.40 -7.12
N THR A 125 23.83 8.60 -7.55
CA THR A 125 22.44 9.06 -7.56
C THR A 125 21.56 8.13 -8.40
N ALA A 126 22.03 7.72 -9.58
CA ALA A 126 21.32 6.82 -10.47
C ALA A 126 21.04 5.47 -9.79
N GLN A 127 21.99 4.92 -9.03
CA GLN A 127 21.78 3.66 -8.31
C GLN A 127 20.67 3.77 -7.26
N PHE A 128 20.68 4.84 -6.45
CA PHE A 128 19.65 5.08 -5.45
C PHE A 128 18.28 5.27 -6.08
N GLU A 129 18.19 6.14 -7.10
CA GLU A 129 16.92 6.44 -7.76
C GLU A 129 16.40 5.24 -8.55
N ALA A 130 17.27 4.45 -9.17
CA ALA A 130 16.92 3.20 -9.83
C ALA A 130 16.32 2.17 -8.86
N ALA A 131 16.90 2.01 -7.67
CA ALA A 131 16.34 1.13 -6.64
C ALA A 131 14.95 1.60 -6.21
N ARG A 132 14.73 2.92 -6.11
CA ARG A 132 13.44 3.50 -5.72
C ARG A 132 12.36 3.33 -6.79
N ILE A 133 12.67 3.59 -8.06
CA ILE A 133 11.69 3.37 -9.14
C ILE A 133 11.38 1.89 -9.32
N TYR A 134 12.38 1.01 -9.28
CA TYR A 134 12.16 -0.44 -9.31
C TYR A 134 11.19 -0.87 -8.20
N THR A 135 11.46 -0.44 -6.97
CA THR A 135 10.59 -0.75 -5.81
C THR A 135 9.19 -0.17 -5.99
N ALA A 136 9.07 1.04 -6.56
CA ALA A 136 7.77 1.64 -6.85
C ALA A 136 6.96 0.81 -7.86
N TYR A 137 7.59 0.27 -8.90
CA TYR A 137 6.93 -0.59 -9.89
C TYR A 137 6.50 -1.92 -9.27
N VAL A 138 7.40 -2.61 -8.59
CA VAL A 138 7.09 -3.90 -7.94
C VAL A 138 5.98 -3.75 -6.92
N ASN A 139 6.03 -2.74 -6.06
CA ASN A 139 4.97 -2.47 -5.09
C ASN A 139 3.65 -2.10 -5.78
N ASN A 140 3.69 -1.37 -6.90
CA ASN A 140 2.47 -1.03 -7.64
C ASN A 140 1.77 -2.28 -8.17
N ILE A 141 2.52 -3.26 -8.67
CA ILE A 141 2.00 -4.55 -9.13
C ILE A 141 1.43 -5.34 -7.94
N LEU A 142 2.25 -5.56 -6.91
CA LEU A 142 1.90 -6.32 -5.70
C LEU A 142 0.63 -5.86 -5.00
N THR A 143 0.41 -4.53 -4.97
CA THR A 143 -0.70 -3.91 -4.23
C THR A 143 -1.96 -3.73 -5.06
N LYS A 144 -1.85 -3.60 -6.39
CA LYS A 144 -2.98 -3.17 -7.23
C LYS A 144 -3.43 -4.16 -8.29
N PHE A 145 -2.59 -5.08 -8.74
CA PHE A 145 -2.94 -6.01 -9.82
C PHE A 145 -4.22 -6.78 -9.49
N GLY A 146 -4.28 -7.45 -8.33
CA GLY A 146 -5.45 -8.24 -7.94
C GLY A 146 -6.73 -7.39 -7.83
N GLN A 147 -6.60 -6.14 -7.35
CA GLN A 147 -7.71 -5.19 -7.30
C GLN A 147 -8.23 -4.83 -8.71
N TYR A 148 -7.33 -4.56 -9.66
CA TYR A 148 -7.72 -4.18 -11.01
C TYR A 148 -8.16 -5.35 -11.88
N LEU A 149 -7.56 -6.53 -11.71
CA LEU A 149 -8.04 -7.76 -12.31
C LEU A 149 -9.50 -8.01 -11.88
N ARG A 150 -9.76 -7.96 -10.58
CA ARG A 150 -11.11 -8.10 -10.04
C ARG A 150 -12.07 -7.03 -10.57
N ARG A 151 -11.60 -5.78 -10.65
CA ARG A 151 -12.40 -4.68 -11.20
C ARG A 151 -12.72 -4.91 -12.67
N ALA A 152 -11.75 -5.32 -13.48
CA ALA A 152 -11.95 -5.64 -14.89
C ALA A 152 -12.96 -6.78 -15.03
N VAL A 153 -12.77 -7.89 -14.34
CA VAL A 153 -13.71 -9.02 -14.33
C VAL A 153 -15.12 -8.57 -13.93
N ASN A 154 -15.28 -7.80 -12.85
CA ASN A 154 -16.60 -7.33 -12.41
C ASN A 154 -17.27 -6.38 -13.41
N ILE A 155 -16.49 -5.54 -14.08
CA ILE A 155 -16.98 -4.65 -15.13
C ILE A 155 -17.49 -5.46 -16.32
N LEU A 156 -16.70 -6.44 -16.75
CA LEU A 156 -16.99 -7.33 -17.87
C LEU A 156 -18.18 -8.26 -17.59
N LEU A 157 -18.35 -8.70 -16.34
CA LEU A 157 -19.52 -9.47 -15.91
C LEU A 157 -20.82 -8.65 -15.96
N LYS A 158 -20.76 -7.31 -16.06
CA LYS A 158 -21.92 -6.39 -16.08
C LYS A 158 -23.00 -6.72 -15.06
N THR A 159 -22.61 -7.18 -13.87
CA THR A 159 -23.50 -7.79 -12.87
C THR A 159 -24.71 -6.91 -12.51
N ARG A 160 -24.56 -5.58 -12.51
CA ARG A 160 -25.64 -4.66 -12.20
C ARG A 160 -26.67 -4.52 -13.32
N GLU A 161 -26.21 -4.40 -14.56
CA GLU A 161 -27.09 -4.31 -15.73
C GLU A 161 -27.87 -5.62 -15.86
N ARG A 162 -27.15 -6.75 -15.83
CA ARG A 162 -27.77 -8.09 -15.84
C ARG A 162 -28.79 -8.30 -14.72
N LYS A 163 -28.54 -7.77 -13.51
CA LYS A 163 -29.49 -7.85 -12.41
C LYS A 163 -30.77 -7.08 -12.70
N ARG A 164 -30.63 -5.85 -13.18
CA ARG A 164 -31.77 -5.00 -13.54
C ARG A 164 -32.56 -5.61 -14.70
N ASP A 165 -31.88 -6.02 -15.76
CA ASP A 165 -32.51 -6.57 -16.96
C ASP A 165 -33.23 -7.89 -16.61
N LEU A 166 -32.69 -8.68 -15.67
CA LEU A 166 -33.36 -9.87 -15.14
C LEU A 166 -34.54 -9.53 -14.22
N GLU A 167 -34.44 -8.51 -13.37
CA GLU A 167 -35.57 -7.99 -12.56
C GLU A 167 -36.72 -7.53 -13.46
N GLU A 168 -36.42 -6.82 -14.55
CA GLU A 168 -37.39 -6.35 -15.54
C GLU A 168 -38.02 -7.53 -16.30
N ALA A 169 -37.22 -8.51 -16.74
CA ALA A 169 -37.72 -9.71 -17.43
C ALA A 169 -38.56 -10.63 -16.51
N MET A 170 -38.31 -10.58 -15.20
CA MET A 170 -39.00 -11.39 -14.18
C MET A 170 -40.08 -10.58 -13.43
N ALA A 171 -40.57 -9.48 -14.00
CA ALA A 171 -41.61 -8.66 -13.39
C ALA A 171 -42.86 -9.52 -13.05
N GLY A 172 -43.34 -9.43 -11.80
CA GLY A 172 -44.49 -10.21 -11.30
C GLY A 172 -44.15 -11.54 -10.64
N ARG A 173 -42.88 -11.99 -10.64
CA ARG A 173 -42.42 -13.20 -9.94
C ARG A 173 -42.23 -12.97 -8.44
N THR A 174 -42.17 -14.06 -7.68
CA THR A 174 -41.88 -14.01 -6.24
C THR A 174 -40.42 -13.62 -5.97
N ALA A 175 -40.16 -13.08 -4.78
CA ALA A 175 -38.82 -12.67 -4.38
C ALA A 175 -37.82 -13.84 -4.32
N ASP A 176 -38.30 -15.05 -4.03
CA ASP A 176 -37.47 -16.26 -3.95
C ASP A 176 -37.09 -16.76 -5.36
N GLU A 177 -38.02 -16.77 -6.32
CA GLU A 177 -37.72 -17.08 -7.73
C GLU A 177 -36.69 -16.10 -8.32
N ILE A 178 -36.83 -14.80 -8.04
CA ILE A 178 -35.87 -13.78 -8.49
C ILE A 178 -34.49 -14.04 -7.89
N LYS A 179 -34.43 -14.48 -6.63
CA LYS A 179 -33.18 -14.76 -5.93
C LYS A 179 -32.48 -16.01 -6.45
N GLU A 180 -33.25 -17.06 -6.77
CA GLU A 180 -32.76 -18.27 -7.43
C GLU A 180 -32.23 -17.94 -8.83
N ALA A 181 -32.98 -17.15 -9.61
CA ALA A 181 -32.53 -16.69 -10.92
C ALA A 181 -31.23 -15.88 -10.87
N TYR A 182 -31.02 -15.06 -9.83
CA TYR A 182 -29.70 -14.42 -9.63
C TYR A 182 -28.59 -15.43 -9.41
N GLU A 183 -28.84 -16.46 -8.61
CA GLU A 183 -27.84 -17.45 -8.28
C GLU A 183 -27.39 -18.20 -9.54
N ASP A 184 -28.34 -18.66 -10.34
CA ASP A 184 -28.06 -19.47 -11.53
C ASP A 184 -27.55 -18.65 -12.71
N GLN A 185 -28.17 -17.50 -13.00
CA GLN A 185 -27.83 -16.75 -14.20
C GLN A 185 -26.66 -15.79 -14.00
N ILE A 186 -26.45 -15.29 -12.78
CA ILE A 186 -25.47 -14.22 -12.52
C ILE A 186 -24.32 -14.69 -11.63
N TRP A 187 -24.63 -15.25 -10.45
CA TRP A 187 -23.60 -15.50 -9.43
C TRP A 187 -22.77 -16.75 -9.71
N LYS A 188 -23.40 -17.88 -10.07
CA LYS A 188 -22.72 -19.14 -10.38
C LYS A 188 -21.80 -19.01 -11.61
N PRO A 189 -22.26 -18.53 -12.78
CA PRO A 189 -21.44 -18.10 -13.91
C PRO A 189 -20.27 -17.20 -13.54
N GLY A 190 -20.55 -16.19 -12.71
CA GLY A 190 -19.54 -15.24 -12.25
C GLY A 190 -18.53 -15.82 -11.27
N ARG A 191 -18.81 -16.95 -10.60
CA ARG A 191 -17.86 -17.70 -9.76
C ARG A 191 -16.99 -18.62 -10.61
N GLU A 192 -17.60 -19.35 -11.53
CA GLU A 192 -16.89 -20.24 -12.46
C GLU A 192 -15.85 -19.48 -13.30
N LEU A 193 -16.20 -18.30 -13.84
CA LEU A 193 -15.24 -17.44 -14.54
C LEU A 193 -14.06 -17.02 -13.64
N LYS A 194 -14.32 -16.72 -12.36
CA LYS A 194 -13.28 -16.28 -11.43
C LYS A 194 -12.34 -17.42 -11.06
N GLU A 195 -12.84 -18.64 -10.90
CA GLU A 195 -12.01 -19.83 -10.69
C GLU A 195 -11.20 -20.17 -11.95
N ALA A 196 -11.79 -20.05 -13.14
CA ALA A 196 -11.06 -20.22 -14.40
C ALA A 196 -9.86 -19.26 -14.52
N ILE A 197 -10.08 -17.96 -14.23
CA ILE A 197 -9.01 -16.94 -14.24
C ILE A 197 -7.95 -17.23 -13.18
N LYS A 198 -8.36 -17.69 -12.00
CA LYS A 198 -7.44 -18.01 -10.89
C LYS A 198 -6.43 -19.09 -11.29
N HIS A 199 -6.87 -20.08 -12.08
CA HIS A 199 -6.06 -21.21 -12.53
C HIS A 199 -5.55 -21.10 -13.97
N ARG A 200 -5.59 -19.90 -14.57
CA ARG A 200 -5.13 -19.64 -15.95
C ARG A 200 -5.79 -20.52 -17.01
N ASN A 201 -7.07 -20.85 -16.87
CA ASN A 201 -7.77 -21.54 -17.94
C ASN A 201 -7.93 -20.57 -19.14
N THR A 202 -7.18 -20.81 -20.21
CA THR A 202 -7.22 -20.02 -21.45
C THR A 202 -8.50 -20.24 -22.22
N VAL A 203 -9.08 -21.44 -22.12
CA VAL A 203 -10.43 -21.74 -22.58
C VAL A 203 -11.39 -21.30 -21.49
N LEU A 204 -11.68 -19.99 -21.46
CA LEU A 204 -12.71 -19.46 -20.59
C LEU A 204 -14.02 -20.21 -20.94
N PRO A 205 -14.70 -20.83 -19.96
CA PRO A 205 -15.87 -21.64 -20.25
C PRO A 205 -16.88 -20.81 -21.06
N VAL A 206 -17.60 -21.46 -21.99
CA VAL A 206 -18.64 -20.87 -22.85
C VAL A 206 -19.85 -20.48 -22.01
N ILE A 207 -19.63 -19.70 -20.98
CA ILE A 207 -20.66 -19.19 -20.11
C ILE A 207 -21.06 -17.88 -20.73
N THR A 208 -22.33 -17.80 -21.12
CA THR A 208 -23.12 -16.66 -21.64
C THR A 208 -23.00 -15.41 -20.76
N VAL A 209 -21.78 -14.88 -20.57
CA VAL A 209 -21.48 -13.72 -19.77
C VAL A 209 -20.40 -12.90 -20.45
N GLY A 210 -20.82 -11.75 -20.97
CA GLY A 210 -19.99 -10.85 -21.77
C GLY A 210 -20.18 -11.08 -23.28
N ASP A 211 -20.12 -9.99 -24.05
CA ASP A 211 -20.03 -10.06 -25.50
C ASP A 211 -18.74 -10.80 -25.93
N LYS A 212 -18.66 -11.27 -27.18
CA LYS A 212 -17.47 -11.95 -27.72
C LYS A 212 -16.18 -11.15 -27.45
N ASN A 213 -16.26 -9.83 -27.62
CA ASN A 213 -15.17 -8.88 -27.36
C ASN A 213 -14.64 -8.95 -25.91
N THR A 214 -15.52 -9.12 -24.92
CA THR A 214 -15.16 -9.26 -23.51
C THR A 214 -14.30 -10.50 -23.23
N ARG A 215 -14.60 -11.62 -23.89
CA ARG A 215 -13.80 -12.86 -23.75
C ARG A 215 -12.44 -12.70 -24.41
N ASP A 216 -12.40 -12.24 -25.66
CA ASP A 216 -11.16 -12.05 -26.43
C ASP A 216 -10.19 -11.10 -25.69
N MET A 217 -10.73 -10.07 -25.02
CA MET A 217 -9.92 -9.14 -24.23
C MET A 217 -9.42 -9.74 -22.90
N LEU A 218 -10.19 -10.57 -22.20
CA LEU A 218 -9.68 -11.28 -21.01
C LEU A 218 -8.64 -12.34 -21.38
N GLU A 219 -8.86 -13.04 -22.49
CA GLU A 219 -7.91 -13.98 -23.05
C GLU A 219 -6.56 -13.29 -23.30
N SER A 220 -6.56 -12.07 -23.87
CA SER A 220 -5.31 -11.29 -24.04
C SER A 220 -4.52 -11.06 -22.75
N VAL A 221 -5.20 -10.95 -21.60
CA VAL A 221 -4.56 -10.80 -20.28
C VAL A 221 -3.98 -12.13 -19.79
N LEU A 222 -4.61 -13.26 -20.13
CA LEU A 222 -4.16 -14.61 -19.75
C LEU A 222 -3.09 -15.18 -20.70
N THR A 223 -3.07 -14.74 -21.95
CA THR A 223 -2.01 -15.04 -22.95
C THR A 223 -0.81 -14.11 -22.83
N ALA A 224 -0.84 -13.15 -21.90
CA ALA A 224 0.31 -12.30 -21.56
C ALA A 224 1.45 -13.05 -20.87
N TYR A 225 1.21 -14.29 -20.42
CA TYR A 225 2.20 -15.17 -19.81
C TYR A 225 2.71 -16.17 -20.84
N ASP A 226 3.92 -16.68 -20.66
CA ASP A 226 4.49 -17.74 -21.50
C ASP A 226 3.61 -19.00 -21.44
N ASN A 227 3.49 -19.77 -22.53
CA ASN A 227 2.56 -20.91 -22.59
C ASN A 227 2.84 -21.98 -21.52
N ASP A 228 4.10 -22.14 -21.13
CA ASP A 228 4.61 -23.06 -20.11
C ASP A 228 4.58 -22.50 -18.68
N TYR A 229 4.13 -21.25 -18.49
CA TYR A 229 4.10 -20.62 -17.18
C TYR A 229 2.89 -21.08 -16.33
N GLU A 230 3.14 -21.89 -15.32
CA GLU A 230 2.13 -22.32 -14.34
C GLU A 230 2.11 -21.42 -13.11
N PHE A 231 0.93 -21.07 -12.61
CA PHE A 231 0.79 -20.33 -11.36
C PHE A 231 1.04 -21.26 -10.17
N GLU A 232 1.78 -20.76 -9.17
CA GLU A 232 2.00 -21.45 -7.89
C GLU A 232 0.68 -21.79 -7.16
N GLU A 233 0.73 -22.77 -6.22
CA GLU A 233 -0.36 -23.60 -5.65
C GLU A 233 -1.69 -22.92 -5.21
N GLU A 234 -1.79 -21.59 -5.19
CA GLU A 234 -2.99 -20.82 -4.85
C GLU A 234 -3.54 -19.94 -6.01
N GLY A 235 -2.96 -20.08 -7.20
CA GLY A 235 -3.36 -19.38 -8.43
C GLY A 235 -2.79 -17.96 -8.55
N ILE A 236 -3.32 -17.20 -9.51
CA ILE A 236 -2.78 -15.89 -9.94
C ILE A 236 -2.59 -14.86 -8.79
N TYR A 237 -3.39 -14.96 -7.72
CA TYR A 237 -3.37 -14.03 -6.59
C TYR A 237 -2.25 -14.32 -5.58
N TYR A 238 -1.80 -15.57 -5.49
CA TYR A 238 -0.64 -15.94 -4.69
C TYR A 238 0.63 -15.81 -5.51
N ASP A 239 0.59 -16.25 -6.78
CA ASP A 239 1.73 -16.17 -7.68
C ASP A 239 2.29 -14.75 -7.77
N ILE A 240 1.43 -13.73 -7.79
CA ILE A 240 1.89 -12.34 -7.78
C ILE A 240 2.68 -11.93 -6.54
N LYS A 241 2.45 -12.56 -5.40
CA LYS A 241 3.23 -12.31 -4.18
C LYS A 241 4.63 -12.90 -4.28
N VAL A 242 4.77 -14.02 -5.00
CA VAL A 242 6.04 -14.72 -5.21
C VAL A 242 6.82 -14.13 -6.39
N HIS A 243 6.13 -13.90 -7.51
CA HIS A 243 6.70 -13.53 -8.81
C HIS A 243 6.09 -12.25 -9.40
N PRO A 244 6.05 -11.10 -8.69
CA PRO A 244 5.34 -9.90 -9.13
C PRO A 244 5.77 -9.38 -10.52
N LYS A 245 7.04 -9.57 -10.89
CA LYS A 245 7.55 -9.15 -12.19
C LYS A 245 6.86 -9.88 -13.36
N LYS A 246 6.57 -11.17 -13.22
CA LYS A 246 5.95 -11.99 -14.27
C LYS A 246 4.54 -11.52 -14.65
N HIS A 247 3.85 -10.83 -13.73
CA HIS A 247 2.54 -10.26 -13.98
C HIS A 247 2.57 -8.87 -14.62
N PHE A 248 3.75 -8.27 -14.89
CA PHE A 248 3.81 -6.87 -15.31
C PHE A 248 3.21 -6.65 -16.71
N LYS A 249 3.43 -7.58 -17.64
CA LYS A 249 2.81 -7.54 -18.98
C LYS A 249 1.27 -7.62 -18.88
N ALA A 250 0.75 -8.60 -18.15
CA ALA A 250 -0.69 -8.73 -17.86
C ALA A 250 -1.25 -7.48 -17.18
N PHE A 251 -0.50 -6.86 -16.27
CA PHE A 251 -0.90 -5.62 -15.60
C PHE A 251 -1.05 -4.44 -16.58
N CYS A 252 -0.18 -4.36 -17.59
CA CYS A 252 -0.31 -3.37 -18.65
C CYS A 252 -1.55 -3.64 -19.52
N TYR A 253 -1.81 -4.88 -19.89
CA TYR A 253 -2.99 -5.23 -20.68
C TYR A 253 -4.31 -4.99 -19.95
N LEU A 254 -4.36 -5.14 -18.62
CA LEU A 254 -5.51 -4.69 -17.83
C LEU A 254 -5.79 -3.18 -17.99
N ALA A 255 -4.75 -2.35 -18.10
CA ALA A 255 -4.91 -0.92 -18.33
C ALA A 255 -5.39 -0.62 -19.76
N VAL A 256 -4.89 -1.35 -20.76
CA VAL A 256 -5.35 -1.28 -22.17
C VAL A 256 -6.83 -1.67 -22.26
N LEU A 257 -7.20 -2.80 -21.67
CA LEU A 257 -8.57 -3.32 -21.64
C LEU A 257 -9.53 -2.29 -21.06
N LEU A 258 -9.21 -1.71 -19.90
CA LEU A 258 -10.09 -0.74 -19.26
C LEU A 258 -10.24 0.53 -20.09
N GLU A 259 -9.15 1.08 -20.65
CA GLU A 259 -9.22 2.33 -21.40
C GLU A 259 -9.92 2.16 -22.76
N THR A 260 -9.70 1.04 -23.44
CA THR A 260 -10.34 0.72 -24.75
C THR A 260 -11.87 0.59 -24.62
N ASN A 261 -12.35 0.08 -23.48
CA ASN A 261 -13.78 -0.03 -23.20
C ASN A 261 -14.37 1.22 -22.51
N ASN A 262 -13.70 2.38 -22.60
CA ASN A 262 -14.13 3.64 -21.99
C ASN A 262 -14.32 3.60 -20.45
N TYR A 263 -13.70 2.64 -19.77
CA TYR A 263 -13.65 2.61 -18.33
C TYR A 263 -12.45 3.40 -17.81
N ARG A 264 -12.60 3.99 -16.62
CA ARG A 264 -11.49 4.70 -15.96
C ARG A 264 -10.32 3.74 -15.71
N SER A 265 -9.24 3.92 -16.45
CA SER A 265 -7.99 3.17 -16.31
C SER A 265 -7.23 3.53 -15.02
N PHE A 266 -6.00 3.01 -14.86
CA PHE A 266 -5.18 3.18 -13.68
C PHE A 266 -3.70 3.38 -14.01
N GLN A 267 -2.97 3.91 -13.03
CA GLN A 267 -1.55 4.21 -13.17
C GLN A 267 -0.73 2.91 -13.15
N CYS A 268 -0.58 2.26 -14.31
CA CYS A 268 0.24 1.05 -14.45
C CYS A 268 1.73 1.35 -14.21
N PHE A 269 2.25 2.40 -14.85
CA PHE A 269 3.63 2.87 -14.71
C PHE A 269 3.72 3.96 -13.64
N PRO A 270 4.38 3.76 -12.48
CA PRO A 270 4.59 4.83 -11.50
C PRO A 270 5.11 6.14 -12.12
N LEU A 271 4.71 7.28 -11.55
CA LEU A 271 5.16 8.62 -11.95
C LEU A 271 5.43 9.51 -10.73
N ARG A 272 6.40 10.42 -10.85
CA ARG A 272 6.57 11.55 -9.91
C ARG A 272 5.76 12.76 -10.37
N LYS A 273 4.54 12.88 -9.85
CA LYS A 273 3.62 13.96 -10.24
C LYS A 273 3.84 15.27 -9.47
N SER A 274 4.32 15.18 -8.23
CA SER A 274 4.51 16.33 -7.35
C SER A 274 5.66 17.22 -7.82
N PHE A 275 5.46 18.53 -7.80
CA PHE A 275 6.50 19.54 -8.04
C PHE A 275 7.30 19.86 -6.77
N VAL A 276 6.87 19.39 -5.61
CA VAL A 276 7.55 19.66 -4.34
C VAL A 276 8.64 18.60 -4.13
N PRO A 277 9.93 18.98 -4.04
CA PRO A 277 11.05 18.04 -3.95
C PRO A 277 10.89 17.03 -2.81
N MET A 278 11.32 15.80 -3.04
CA MET A 278 11.26 14.70 -2.07
C MET A 278 12.64 14.39 -1.51
N HIS A 279 12.68 13.51 -0.51
CA HIS A 279 13.94 13.04 0.04
C HIS A 279 14.76 12.34 -1.05
N ILE A 280 16.02 12.73 -1.20
CA ILE A 280 17.06 12.08 -2.02
C ILE A 280 18.12 11.52 -1.07
N GLU A 281 18.72 10.40 -1.44
CA GLU A 281 19.81 9.78 -0.70
C GLU A 281 21.14 10.45 -1.01
N ILE A 282 21.89 10.78 0.04
CA ILE A 282 23.22 11.39 -0.01
C ILE A 282 24.12 10.54 0.87
N ASP A 283 24.98 9.77 0.23
CA ASP A 283 26.09 9.08 0.89
C ASP A 283 27.35 9.94 0.85
N THR A 284 28.44 9.44 1.44
CA THR A 284 29.74 10.14 1.47
C THR A 284 30.25 10.46 0.07
N THR A 285 30.01 9.58 -0.92
CA THR A 285 30.43 9.79 -2.31
C THR A 285 29.68 10.95 -2.95
N VAL A 286 28.36 10.98 -2.82
CA VAL A 286 27.51 12.05 -3.32
C VAL A 286 27.86 13.36 -2.63
N LEU A 287 27.99 13.36 -1.31
CA LEU A 287 28.37 14.54 -0.52
C LEU A 287 29.68 15.13 -1.05
N CYS A 288 30.75 14.33 -1.08
CA CYS A 288 32.07 14.82 -1.48
C CYS A 288 32.08 15.24 -2.95
N LYS A 289 31.68 14.34 -3.86
CA LYS A 289 31.92 14.53 -5.29
C LYS A 289 30.84 15.32 -6.04
N SER A 290 29.61 15.34 -5.53
CA SER A 290 28.46 15.93 -6.24
C SER A 290 28.00 17.24 -5.61
N ILE A 291 28.12 17.37 -4.29
CA ILE A 291 27.64 18.55 -3.55
C ILE A 291 28.80 19.49 -3.19
N MET A 292 29.91 18.92 -2.69
CA MET A 292 30.98 19.71 -2.11
C MET A 292 32.17 19.96 -3.04
N GLY A 293 32.37 19.12 -4.05
CA GLY A 293 33.55 19.17 -4.93
C GLY A 293 34.85 18.70 -4.26
N TRP A 294 34.75 17.91 -3.18
CA TRP A 294 35.89 17.39 -2.44
C TRP A 294 36.47 16.12 -3.08
N SER A 295 37.79 15.94 -2.93
CA SER A 295 38.43 14.64 -3.17
C SER A 295 37.96 13.62 -2.14
N TYR A 296 37.52 12.45 -2.60
CA TYR A 296 37.05 11.38 -1.73
C TYR A 296 38.00 10.18 -1.77
N ASN A 297 38.60 9.87 -0.62
CA ASN A 297 39.45 8.70 -0.42
C ASN A 297 38.68 7.66 0.41
N THR A 298 38.44 6.48 -0.16
CA THR A 298 37.70 5.39 0.50
C THR A 298 38.43 4.80 1.72
N LYS A 299 39.73 5.08 1.89
CA LYS A 299 40.52 4.64 3.05
C LYS A 299 40.36 5.56 4.26
N SER A 300 39.89 6.80 4.08
CA SER A 300 39.73 7.76 5.18
C SER A 300 38.44 7.47 5.96
N PRO A 301 38.42 7.71 7.29
CA PRO A 301 37.22 7.54 8.10
C PRO A 301 36.06 8.36 7.54
N ILE A 302 34.90 7.74 7.36
CA ILE A 302 33.72 8.37 6.77
C ILE A 302 33.33 9.62 7.57
N GLU A 303 33.41 9.52 8.89
CA GLU A 303 33.08 10.56 9.85
C GLU A 303 33.88 11.85 9.61
N SER A 304 35.13 11.74 9.16
CA SER A 304 35.98 12.92 8.88
C SER A 304 35.39 13.85 7.82
N TYR A 305 34.69 13.30 6.82
CA TYR A 305 33.99 14.08 5.80
C TYR A 305 32.66 14.63 6.32
N TRP A 306 31.95 13.84 7.12
CA TRP A 306 30.66 14.22 7.65
C TRP A 306 30.76 15.25 8.79
N TYR A 307 31.83 15.28 9.59
CA TYR A 307 32.06 16.32 10.61
C TYR A 307 32.33 17.70 10.00
N ARG A 308 32.85 17.76 8.77
CA ARG A 308 32.99 19.03 8.03
C ARG A 308 31.64 19.61 7.61
N PHE A 309 30.61 18.76 7.49
CA PHE A 309 29.28 19.14 7.01
C PHE A 309 28.24 19.21 8.15
N LEU A 310 28.30 18.29 9.10
CA LEU A 310 27.39 18.14 10.22
C LEU A 310 28.03 18.67 11.51
N ASN A 311 27.20 19.21 12.39
CA ASN A 311 27.61 19.54 13.75
C ASN A 311 28.03 18.26 14.49
N GLU A 312 29.23 18.25 15.08
CA GLU A 312 29.76 17.15 15.90
C GLU A 312 28.81 16.78 17.06
N LYS A 313 28.10 17.77 17.63
CA LYS A 313 27.10 17.56 18.70
C LYS A 313 25.75 17.05 18.18
N SER A 314 25.59 16.87 16.86
CA SER A 314 24.33 16.47 16.26
C SER A 314 23.89 15.10 16.77
N ARG A 315 22.58 14.95 16.99
CA ARG A 315 21.98 13.68 17.46
C ARG A 315 22.15 12.54 16.45
N VAL A 316 22.31 12.87 15.16
CA VAL A 316 22.46 11.89 14.07
C VAL A 316 23.81 11.18 14.10
N LEU A 317 24.85 11.87 14.60
CA LEU A 317 26.22 11.35 14.67
C LEU A 317 26.56 10.68 16.00
N ARG A 318 25.79 10.92 17.06
CA ARG A 318 26.04 10.31 18.36
C ARG A 318 25.74 8.81 18.34
N ALA A 319 26.75 8.01 18.64
CA ALA A 319 26.56 6.59 18.88
C ALA A 319 25.61 6.39 20.08
N ARG A 320 24.56 5.58 19.90
CA ARG A 320 23.58 5.29 20.96
C ARG A 320 23.11 3.85 20.85
N ASN A 321 23.03 3.15 21.97
CA ASN A 321 22.54 1.78 22.08
C ASN A 321 23.26 0.83 21.09
N GLY A 322 24.56 1.02 20.90
CA GLY A 322 25.35 0.22 19.96
C GLY A 322 25.11 0.53 18.49
N PHE A 323 24.55 1.68 18.08
CA PHE A 323 24.44 2.10 16.67
C PHE A 323 25.43 3.22 16.34
N ARG A 324 26.17 3.13 15.23
CA ARG A 324 27.04 4.19 14.68
C ARG A 324 26.49 4.71 13.34
N PHE A 325 26.80 5.96 13.00
CA PHE A 325 26.33 6.58 11.76
C PHE A 325 26.91 5.88 10.53
N TYR A 326 26.05 5.57 9.55
CA TYR A 326 26.44 4.77 8.37
C TYR A 326 27.12 5.58 7.25
N GLY A 327 27.17 6.91 7.35
CA GLY A 327 27.67 7.75 6.26
C GLY A 327 26.64 8.04 5.18
N THR A 328 25.34 7.95 5.51
CA THR A 328 24.25 8.24 4.57
C THR A 328 23.13 9.00 5.27
N ILE A 329 22.64 10.05 4.59
CA ILE A 329 21.42 10.75 4.95
C ILE A 329 20.43 10.70 3.79
N GLN A 330 19.15 10.80 4.12
CA GLN A 330 18.11 11.13 3.14
C GLN A 330 17.57 12.51 3.46
N THR A 331 17.49 13.41 2.48
CA THR A 331 16.99 14.77 2.71
C THR A 331 16.23 15.32 1.53
N ASP A 332 15.19 16.11 1.81
CA ASP A 332 14.50 16.93 0.82
C ASP A 332 14.98 18.39 0.82
N GLY A 333 16.12 18.68 1.47
CA GLY A 333 16.68 20.03 1.62
C GLY A 333 16.08 20.85 2.77
N VAL A 334 15.06 20.33 3.46
CA VAL A 334 14.46 20.95 4.66
C VAL A 334 14.46 19.98 5.85
N SER A 335 14.04 18.74 5.61
CA SER A 335 14.07 17.65 6.57
C SER A 335 15.13 16.62 6.21
N THR A 336 15.66 15.96 7.23
CA THR A 336 16.70 14.93 7.09
C THR A 336 16.35 13.71 7.92
N ASN A 337 16.60 12.54 7.33
CA ASN A 337 16.62 11.26 7.99
C ASN A 337 18.08 10.76 7.97
N GLY A 338 18.74 10.68 9.11
CA GLY A 338 20.06 10.05 9.25
C GLY A 338 19.91 8.55 9.49
N ILE A 339 20.76 7.74 8.84
CA ILE A 339 20.77 6.27 8.99
C ILE A 339 21.95 5.89 9.89
N GLY A 340 21.67 5.25 11.03
CA GLY A 340 22.66 4.55 11.86
C GLY A 340 22.54 3.04 11.67
N LEU A 341 23.67 2.33 11.68
CA LEU A 341 23.71 0.86 11.71
C LEU A 341 24.22 0.38 13.07
N ALA A 342 23.79 -0.81 13.49
CA ALA A 342 24.35 -1.44 14.67
C ALA A 342 25.88 -1.64 14.48
N ALA A 343 26.65 -1.17 15.45
CA ALA A 343 28.06 -1.46 15.59
C ALA A 343 28.24 -2.98 15.72
N PRO A 344 29.25 -3.57 15.07
CA PRO A 344 29.68 -4.92 15.42
C PRO A 344 29.98 -4.94 16.93
N VAL A 345 29.54 -5.99 17.62
CA VAL A 345 29.97 -6.23 19.00
C VAL A 345 31.49 -6.37 18.97
N GLU A 346 32.21 -5.35 19.45
CA GLU A 346 33.65 -5.40 19.65
C GLU A 346 33.90 -6.38 20.81
N SER A 347 34.41 -7.57 20.49
CA SER A 347 34.96 -8.49 21.49
C SER A 347 36.22 -7.86 22.07
N THR A 348 36.20 -7.57 23.36
CA THR A 348 37.32 -7.08 24.15
C THR A 348 38.47 -8.10 24.22
N ALA A 349 39.67 -7.64 23.81
CA ALA A 349 41.04 -8.05 24.21
C ALA A 349 41.44 -9.54 24.01
N THR A 350 42.65 -9.96 23.66
CA THR A 350 44.04 -9.45 23.75
C THR A 350 44.91 -10.09 22.66
N ASP A 351 46.08 -9.50 22.46
CA ASP A 351 47.26 -9.87 21.69
C ASP A 351 47.42 -11.32 21.17
N SER A 352 47.80 -11.38 19.89
CA SER A 352 48.92 -12.11 19.28
C SER A 352 48.55 -12.73 17.93
N LEU A 353 49.20 -12.23 16.87
CA LEU A 353 49.23 -12.88 15.56
C LEU A 353 50.02 -14.20 15.70
N PRO A 354 49.55 -15.30 15.09
CA PRO A 354 50.35 -15.87 14.03
C PRO A 354 49.59 -16.05 12.71
N GLU A 355 50.36 -15.95 11.65
CA GLU A 355 50.01 -16.16 10.26
C GLU A 355 49.41 -17.53 9.94
N ASP A 356 48.71 -17.54 8.81
CA ASP A 356 48.51 -18.65 7.89
C ASP A 356 47.47 -19.73 8.23
N GLN A 357 46.18 -19.44 7.98
CA GLN A 357 45.18 -20.46 7.65
C GLN A 357 44.10 -19.95 6.67
N PRO A 358 43.62 -20.80 5.73
CA PRO A 358 42.73 -20.40 4.64
C PRO A 358 41.33 -20.01 5.13
N LYS A 359 40.77 -18.97 4.50
CA LYS A 359 39.41 -18.45 4.74
C LYS A 359 38.37 -19.58 4.62
N LYS A 360 37.86 -20.06 5.75
CA LYS A 360 36.72 -21.00 5.78
C LYS A 360 35.49 -20.32 5.14
N PRO A 361 34.77 -20.99 4.23
CA PRO A 361 33.58 -20.44 3.61
C PRO A 361 32.51 -20.17 4.66
N ARG A 362 31.86 -19.00 4.58
CA ARG A 362 30.67 -18.68 5.36
C ARG A 362 29.65 -19.80 5.18
N LYS A 363 29.31 -20.50 6.28
CA LYS A 363 28.26 -21.52 6.28
C LYS A 363 26.96 -20.92 5.72
N PRO A 364 26.30 -21.58 4.76
CA PRO A 364 24.99 -21.14 4.30
C PRO A 364 24.03 -21.10 5.49
N ARG A 365 23.22 -20.04 5.57
CA ARG A 365 22.12 -19.93 6.53
C ARG A 365 21.31 -21.22 6.48
N LYS A 366 21.17 -21.89 7.63
CA LYS A 366 20.28 -23.05 7.78
C LYS A 366 18.89 -22.61 7.30
N ARG A 367 18.41 -23.23 6.23
CA ARG A 367 16.99 -23.18 5.83
C ARG A 367 16.18 -23.60 7.06
N GLY A 368 15.21 -22.78 7.46
CA GLY A 368 14.28 -23.12 8.52
C GLY A 368 13.65 -24.48 8.26
N LYS A 369 13.33 -25.20 9.35
CA LYS A 369 12.62 -26.47 9.27
C LYS A 369 11.30 -26.27 8.49
N PRO A 370 10.87 -27.25 7.68
CA PRO A 370 9.55 -27.19 7.05
C PRO A 370 8.49 -27.25 8.18
N GLY A 371 7.77 -26.15 8.39
CA GLY A 371 6.73 -26.05 9.42
C GLY A 371 6.50 -24.66 10.01
N GLU A 372 7.44 -23.71 9.89
CA GLU A 372 7.18 -22.33 10.30
C GLU A 372 6.33 -21.60 9.25
N LYS A 373 5.05 -21.34 9.59
CA LYS A 373 4.17 -20.45 8.82
C LYS A 373 4.87 -19.10 8.62
N LYS A 374 5.06 -18.69 7.36
CA LYS A 374 5.68 -17.42 6.99
C LYS A 374 4.84 -16.23 7.51
N SER A 375 5.53 -15.16 7.89
CA SER A 375 4.96 -13.87 8.28
C SER A 375 4.10 -13.26 7.16
N GLY A 376 2.78 -13.45 7.25
CA GLY A 376 1.83 -12.88 6.28
C GLY A 376 0.40 -13.42 6.37
N GLU A 377 0.22 -14.61 6.95
CA GLU A 377 -1.11 -15.18 7.18
C GLU A 377 -1.65 -14.69 8.54
N PHE A 378 -2.77 -13.97 8.54
CA PHE A 378 -3.43 -13.55 9.77
C PHE A 378 -4.21 -14.74 10.33
N THR A 379 -3.89 -15.15 11.54
CA THR A 379 -4.60 -16.24 12.22
C THR A 379 -6.01 -15.80 12.62
N TYR A 380 -7.01 -16.59 12.24
CA TYR A 380 -8.36 -16.41 12.75
C TYR A 380 -8.46 -16.99 14.16
N ILE A 381 -9.22 -16.33 15.04
CA ILE A 381 -9.47 -16.88 16.39
C ILE A 381 -10.24 -18.22 16.36
N HIS A 382 -10.80 -18.57 15.20
CA HIS A 382 -11.54 -19.81 14.96
C HIS A 382 -10.61 -21.01 14.79
N GLU A 383 -9.31 -20.77 14.57
CA GLU A 383 -8.27 -21.81 14.49
C GLU A 383 -7.66 -22.12 15.86
N PHE A 384 -8.01 -21.38 16.91
CA PHE A 384 -7.49 -21.59 18.25
C PHE A 384 -8.31 -22.62 19.01
N SER A 385 -7.61 -23.42 19.83
CA SER A 385 -8.25 -24.28 20.80
C SER A 385 -8.87 -23.46 21.94
N PRO A 386 -9.88 -24.00 22.66
CA PRO A 386 -10.44 -23.36 23.84
C PRO A 386 -9.37 -22.90 24.85
N GLU A 387 -8.35 -23.71 25.09
CA GLU A 387 -7.26 -23.39 26.03
C GLU A 387 -6.43 -22.19 25.56
N GLN A 388 -6.19 -22.06 24.26
CA GLN A 388 -5.49 -20.90 23.70
C GLN A 388 -6.32 -19.61 23.84
N LEU A 389 -7.64 -19.71 23.73
CA LEU A 389 -8.56 -18.57 23.91
C LEU A 389 -8.71 -18.17 25.38
N VAL A 390 -8.74 -19.14 26.31
CA VAL A 390 -8.75 -18.89 27.76
C VAL A 390 -7.47 -18.18 28.21
N ASN A 391 -6.32 -18.59 27.67
CA ASN A 391 -5.03 -17.98 27.99
C ASN A 391 -4.80 -16.62 27.29
N MET A 392 -5.75 -16.14 26.48
CA MET A 392 -5.63 -14.87 25.78
C MET A 392 -5.82 -13.71 26.76
N LYS A 393 -4.74 -12.96 27.00
CA LYS A 393 -4.79 -11.79 27.90
C LYS A 393 -5.42 -10.58 27.23
N ASN A 394 -6.35 -9.94 27.94
CA ASN A 394 -6.88 -8.62 27.63
C ASN A 394 -7.40 -8.48 26.19
N PRO A 395 -8.36 -9.31 25.75
CA PRO A 395 -8.86 -9.27 24.38
C PRO A 395 -9.74 -8.03 24.15
N ILE A 396 -9.41 -7.26 23.12
CA ILE A 396 -10.21 -6.13 22.64
C ILE A 396 -10.84 -6.51 21.30
N PHE A 397 -12.17 -6.36 21.21
CA PHE A 397 -12.90 -6.50 19.95
C PHE A 397 -12.90 -5.18 19.19
N MET A 398 -12.45 -5.18 17.94
CA MET A 398 -12.30 -3.98 17.12
C MET A 398 -13.04 -4.12 15.79
N ASP A 399 -14.02 -3.23 15.56
CA ASP A 399 -14.70 -3.07 14.29
C ASP A 399 -14.11 -1.88 13.50
N PRO A 400 -13.38 -2.13 12.39
CA PRO A 400 -12.83 -1.08 11.55
C PRO A 400 -13.87 -0.48 10.59
N GLY A 401 -14.25 0.79 10.80
CA GLY A 401 -15.20 1.52 9.97
C GLY A 401 -14.60 2.63 9.08
N ARG A 402 -15.47 3.32 8.32
CA ARG A 402 -15.08 4.46 7.45
C ARG A 402 -15.17 5.82 8.14
N GLN A 403 -16.12 6.00 9.06
CA GLN A 403 -16.33 7.24 9.82
C GLN A 403 -15.69 7.12 11.19
N ASP A 404 -16.06 6.08 11.92
CA ASP A 404 -15.36 5.59 13.10
C ASP A 404 -14.26 4.65 12.60
N ILE A 405 -13.03 5.15 12.59
CA ILE A 405 -11.86 4.43 12.06
C ILE A 405 -11.55 3.23 12.97
N VAL A 406 -11.75 3.41 14.27
CA VAL A 406 -11.68 2.36 15.28
C VAL A 406 -12.90 2.50 16.16
N PHE A 407 -13.68 1.43 16.26
CA PHE A 407 -14.65 1.25 17.33
C PHE A 407 -14.23 -0.02 18.06
N CYS A 408 -13.90 0.07 19.35
CA CYS A 408 -13.48 -1.10 20.10
C CYS A 408 -14.07 -1.16 21.50
N MET A 409 -14.13 -2.38 22.00
CA MET A 409 -14.78 -2.76 23.24
C MET A 409 -13.96 -3.87 23.90
N THR A 410 -13.88 -3.88 25.23
CA THR A 410 -13.22 -4.95 26.00
C THR A 410 -14.13 -6.18 26.11
N ASP A 411 -13.60 -7.33 26.54
CA ASP A 411 -14.41 -8.54 26.72
C ASP A 411 -15.25 -8.54 28.00
N GLU A 412 -14.94 -7.69 28.97
CA GLU A 412 -15.75 -7.50 30.18
C GLU A 412 -17.02 -6.66 29.90
N SER A 413 -17.11 -6.03 28.73
CA SER A 413 -18.25 -5.18 28.38
C SER A 413 -19.54 -5.99 28.14
N THR A 414 -20.65 -5.51 28.69
CA THR A 414 -22.01 -6.06 28.55
C THR A 414 -22.92 -5.10 27.78
N THR A 415 -24.20 -5.46 27.60
CA THR A 415 -25.19 -4.58 26.97
C THR A 415 -25.56 -3.38 27.85
N GLU A 416 -25.27 -3.47 29.14
CA GLU A 416 -25.55 -2.50 30.20
C GLU A 416 -24.31 -1.66 30.53
N GLU A 417 -23.14 -2.30 30.72
CA GLU A 417 -21.87 -1.67 31.08
C GLU A 417 -20.83 -1.80 29.96
N LYS A 418 -20.42 -0.68 29.35
CA LYS A 418 -19.65 -0.69 28.10
C LYS A 418 -18.35 0.10 28.22
N ALA A 419 -17.22 -0.61 28.19
CA ALA A 419 -15.90 0.00 28.06
C ALA A 419 -15.56 0.21 26.57
N ILE A 420 -16.07 1.32 26.00
CA ILE A 420 -15.92 1.62 24.56
C ILE A 420 -14.83 2.67 24.33
N PHE A 421 -13.94 2.38 23.38
CA PHE A 421 -13.06 3.38 22.79
C PHE A 421 -13.43 3.62 21.31
N ARG A 422 -13.57 4.89 20.94
CA ARG A 422 -13.92 5.32 19.59
C ARG A 422 -12.91 6.32 19.05
N TYR A 423 -12.33 6.03 17.88
CA TYR A 423 -11.45 6.91 17.14
C TYR A 423 -12.06 7.31 15.80
N THR A 424 -12.38 8.58 15.64
CA THR A 424 -13.10 9.06 14.46
C THR A 424 -12.18 9.65 13.41
N ARG A 425 -12.66 9.71 12.16
CA ARG A 425 -11.95 10.42 11.07
C ARG A 425 -11.77 11.91 11.35
N SER A 426 -12.73 12.53 12.04
CA SER A 426 -12.65 13.94 12.43
C SER A 426 -11.57 14.17 13.49
N GLN A 427 -11.48 13.27 14.48
CA GLN A 427 -10.42 13.28 15.48
C GLN A 427 -9.04 13.10 14.82
N LYS A 428 -8.88 12.09 13.96
CA LYS A 428 -7.64 11.91 13.17
C LYS A 428 -7.28 13.16 12.38
N ALA A 429 -8.25 13.80 11.72
CA ALA A 429 -8.01 15.02 10.96
C ALA A 429 -7.57 16.21 11.83
N LYS A 430 -8.04 16.31 13.08
CA LYS A 430 -7.65 17.32 14.07
C LYS A 430 -6.23 17.08 14.58
N GLU A 431 -5.93 15.86 15.03
CA GLU A 431 -4.61 15.46 15.57
C GLU A 431 -3.51 15.58 14.51
N THR A 432 -3.75 15.06 13.30
CA THR A 432 -2.83 15.17 12.17
C THR A 432 -2.74 16.57 11.57
N ARG A 433 -3.63 17.48 12.00
CA ARG A 433 -3.78 18.86 11.47
C ARG A 433 -4.00 18.89 9.95
N THR A 434 -4.54 17.82 9.37
CA THR A 434 -4.72 17.68 7.91
C THR A 434 -5.53 18.83 7.33
N THR A 435 -6.67 19.18 7.96
CA THR A 435 -7.51 20.30 7.52
C THR A 435 -6.80 21.64 7.62
N ARG A 436 -6.02 21.85 8.69
CA ARG A 436 -5.23 23.09 8.88
C ARG A 436 -4.16 23.24 7.81
N TYR A 437 -3.42 22.17 7.51
CA TYR A 437 -2.39 22.21 6.48
C TYR A 437 -2.97 22.40 5.07
N ARG A 438 -4.16 21.84 4.79
CA ARG A 438 -4.89 22.12 3.55
C ARG A 438 -5.26 23.60 3.45
N LYS A 439 -5.92 24.17 4.47
CA LYS A 439 -6.28 25.60 4.51
C LYS A 439 -5.06 26.51 4.36
N LEU A 440 -3.92 26.14 4.96
CA LEU A 440 -2.68 26.90 4.85
C LEU A 440 -2.11 26.86 3.43
N ARG A 441 -2.11 25.70 2.75
CA ARG A 441 -1.70 25.61 1.34
C ARG A 441 -2.55 26.50 0.43
N GLU A 442 -3.87 26.50 0.64
CA GLU A 442 -4.77 27.38 -0.12
C GLU A 442 -4.52 28.86 0.19
N LYS A 443 -4.29 29.22 1.47
CA LYS A 443 -3.95 30.60 1.85
C LYS A 443 -2.64 31.06 1.22
N VAL A 444 -1.61 30.21 1.20
CA VAL A 444 -0.32 30.50 0.54
C VAL A 444 -0.52 30.71 -0.95
N LYS A 445 -1.27 29.81 -1.61
CA LYS A 445 -1.58 29.92 -3.03
C LYS A 445 -2.36 31.19 -3.36
N ASN A 446 -3.38 31.54 -2.57
CA ASN A 446 -4.23 32.72 -2.79
C ASN A 446 -3.52 34.04 -2.53
N LYS A 447 -2.51 34.05 -1.65
CA LYS A 447 -1.72 35.26 -1.33
C LYS A 447 -0.45 35.41 -2.18
N HIS A 448 -0.12 34.41 -2.99
CA HIS A 448 1.05 34.47 -3.87
C HIS A 448 0.80 35.50 -4.98
N PRO A 449 1.80 36.34 -5.36
CA PRO A 449 1.64 37.31 -6.45
C PRO A 449 1.11 36.65 -7.74
N ASP A 450 1.72 35.53 -8.12
CA ASP A 450 1.35 34.77 -9.34
C ASP A 450 0.14 33.83 -9.15
N SER A 451 -0.80 34.11 -8.22
CA SER A 451 -1.87 33.17 -7.83
C SER A 451 -2.73 32.69 -9.00
N ASN A 452 -3.13 33.61 -9.88
CA ASN A 452 -3.98 33.31 -11.03
C ASN A 452 -3.27 32.40 -12.03
N GLU A 453 -2.00 32.67 -12.32
CA GLU A 453 -1.17 31.86 -13.20
C GLU A 453 -0.94 30.45 -12.65
N ILE A 454 -0.68 30.33 -11.34
CA ILE A 454 -0.51 29.03 -10.67
C ILE A 454 -1.79 28.20 -10.78
N LYS A 455 -2.96 28.80 -10.49
CA LYS A 455 -4.25 28.11 -10.59
C LYS A 455 -4.56 27.70 -12.04
N ALA A 456 -4.29 28.58 -13.00
CA ALA A 456 -4.46 28.29 -14.42
C ALA A 456 -3.52 27.16 -14.89
N ALA A 457 -2.26 27.15 -14.43
CA ALA A 457 -1.30 26.09 -14.71
C ALA A 457 -1.73 24.74 -14.11
N GLU A 458 -2.23 24.72 -12.87
CA GLU A 458 -2.79 23.51 -12.25
C GLU A 458 -4.01 22.98 -13.02
N ALA A 459 -4.92 23.87 -13.43
CA ALA A 459 -6.11 23.51 -14.19
C ALA A 459 -5.77 22.96 -15.58
N ARG A 460 -4.86 23.64 -16.31
CA ARG A 460 -4.36 23.17 -17.62
C ARG A 460 -3.76 21.77 -17.50
N LEU A 461 -2.89 21.53 -16.52
CA LEU A 461 -2.28 20.21 -16.35
C LEU A 461 -3.30 19.13 -15.97
N ALA A 462 -4.32 19.47 -15.18
CA ALA A 462 -5.36 18.54 -14.75
C ALA A 462 -6.28 18.06 -15.89
N ALA A 463 -6.37 18.82 -16.99
CA ALA A 463 -7.15 18.46 -18.17
C ALA A 463 -6.55 17.27 -18.95
N PHE A 464 -5.25 17.02 -18.82
CA PHE A 464 -4.55 15.96 -19.56
C PHE A 464 -4.38 14.69 -18.72
N SER A 465 -4.64 13.54 -19.36
CA SER A 465 -4.56 12.25 -18.68
C SER A 465 -3.12 11.82 -18.47
N CYS A 466 -2.62 12.03 -17.25
CA CYS A 466 -1.40 11.40 -16.79
C CYS A 466 -1.54 9.89 -16.60
N ILE A 467 -2.70 9.27 -16.80
CA ILE A 467 -2.94 7.84 -16.51
C ILE A 467 -2.95 7.00 -17.79
N SER A 468 -3.23 7.62 -18.93
CA SER A 468 -3.47 6.90 -20.18
C SER A 468 -2.31 5.98 -20.58
N ILE A 469 -2.65 4.79 -21.09
CA ILE A 469 -1.68 3.85 -21.65
C ILE A 469 -1.44 4.08 -23.15
N PHE A 470 -2.18 4.99 -23.79
CA PHE A 470 -1.99 5.29 -25.20
C PHE A 470 -0.88 6.35 -25.41
N PRO A 471 0.08 6.11 -26.34
CA PRO A 471 1.22 7.00 -26.58
C PRO A 471 0.83 8.48 -26.79
N GLY A 472 -0.07 8.78 -27.72
CA GLY A 472 -0.44 10.17 -28.05
C GLY A 472 -1.04 10.93 -26.88
N LYS A 473 -1.90 10.30 -26.07
CA LYS A 473 -2.47 10.94 -24.86
C LYS A 473 -1.40 11.19 -23.79
N TYR A 474 -0.44 10.28 -23.65
CA TYR A 474 0.66 10.46 -22.70
C TYR A 474 1.63 11.55 -23.16
N GLU A 475 1.93 11.62 -24.46
CA GLU A 475 2.75 12.69 -25.05
C GLU A 475 2.13 14.06 -24.80
N GLN A 476 0.83 14.23 -25.04
CA GLN A 476 0.13 15.48 -24.74
C GLN A 476 0.28 15.89 -23.26
N TYR A 477 0.20 14.92 -22.34
CA TYR A 477 0.47 15.19 -20.92
C TYR A 477 1.92 15.61 -20.66
N VAL A 478 2.91 15.00 -21.33
CA VAL A 478 4.33 15.37 -21.19
C VAL A 478 4.58 16.79 -21.68
N ARG A 479 4.08 17.13 -22.88
CA ARG A 479 4.17 18.49 -23.46
C ARG A 479 3.49 19.53 -22.56
N MET A 480 2.29 19.24 -22.06
CA MET A 480 1.60 20.13 -21.13
C MET A 480 2.36 20.28 -19.81
N ARG A 481 2.93 19.19 -19.27
CA ARG A 481 3.74 19.24 -18.05
C ARG A 481 4.98 20.11 -18.22
N ALA A 482 5.63 20.06 -19.38
CA ALA A 482 6.75 20.93 -19.73
C ALA A 482 6.31 22.41 -19.77
N ALA A 483 5.20 22.71 -20.44
CA ALA A 483 4.69 24.07 -20.57
C ALA A 483 4.35 24.73 -19.21
N VAL A 484 3.82 23.98 -18.25
CA VAL A 484 3.49 24.51 -16.90
C VAL A 484 4.66 24.45 -15.91
N TRP A 485 5.77 23.80 -16.27
CA TRP A 485 6.88 23.54 -15.35
C TRP A 485 7.49 24.81 -14.76
N PRO A 486 7.82 25.87 -15.52
CA PRO A 486 8.45 27.07 -14.97
C PRO A 486 7.63 27.72 -13.84
N VAL A 487 6.31 27.79 -14.02
CA VAL A 487 5.38 28.37 -13.04
C VAL A 487 5.25 27.46 -11.80
N LEU A 488 4.90 26.19 -12.01
CA LEU A 488 4.60 25.28 -10.90
C LEU A 488 5.85 24.88 -10.11
N SER A 489 6.98 24.67 -10.78
CA SER A 489 8.25 24.35 -10.11
C SER A 489 8.72 25.50 -9.22
N LYS A 490 8.69 26.73 -9.72
CA LYS A 490 9.03 27.95 -8.94
C LYS A 490 8.16 28.04 -7.69
N PHE A 491 6.83 27.92 -7.83
CA PHE A 491 5.91 27.97 -6.69
C PHE A 491 6.18 26.85 -5.67
N TYR A 492 6.20 25.60 -6.10
CA TYR A 492 6.28 24.46 -5.19
C TYR A 492 7.65 24.22 -4.56
N THR A 493 8.72 24.70 -5.21
CA THR A 493 10.11 24.53 -4.76
C THR A 493 10.61 25.73 -3.96
N ASN A 494 10.29 26.96 -4.40
CA ASN A 494 10.93 28.20 -3.95
C ASN A 494 10.05 29.03 -3.02
N THR A 495 8.74 28.77 -2.89
CA THR A 495 7.90 29.54 -1.97
C THR A 495 8.39 29.34 -0.53
N ILE A 496 8.78 30.44 0.12
CA ILE A 496 9.34 30.46 1.48
C ILE A 496 8.30 30.83 2.55
N THR A 497 8.60 30.52 3.81
CA THR A 497 7.80 30.92 4.96
C THR A 497 8.00 32.39 5.34
N THR A 498 6.91 33.13 5.55
CA THR A 498 6.89 34.45 6.21
C THR A 498 6.89 34.28 7.74
N SER A 499 8.05 34.15 8.38
CA SER A 499 8.13 34.11 9.85
C SER A 499 8.02 35.53 10.42
N LYS A 500 7.27 35.73 11.52
CA LYS A 500 7.14 37.03 12.20
C LYS A 500 8.49 37.60 12.69
N ASN A 501 9.52 36.77 12.85
CA ASN A 501 10.82 37.18 13.40
C ASN A 501 11.96 37.15 12.36
N GLY A 502 11.67 37.02 11.04
CA GLY A 502 12.65 37.11 9.95
C GLY A 502 13.75 36.03 9.87
N ASN A 503 14.04 35.34 10.97
CA ASN A 503 15.20 34.46 11.07
C ASN A 503 14.88 33.07 10.49
N ASN A 504 15.51 32.75 9.34
CA ASN A 504 15.49 31.47 8.60
C ASN A 504 14.21 31.17 7.78
N PRO A 505 14.07 31.76 6.58
CA PRO A 505 13.06 31.32 5.60
C PRO A 505 13.29 29.85 5.20
N GLN A 506 12.22 29.07 5.09
CA GLN A 506 12.27 27.69 4.61
C GLN A 506 11.23 27.46 3.51
N PRO A 507 11.50 26.56 2.55
CA PRO A 507 10.51 26.09 1.57
C PRO A 507 9.24 25.58 2.25
N ILE A 508 8.13 26.30 2.08
CA ILE A 508 6.91 26.09 2.88
C ILE A 508 6.26 24.74 2.59
N HIS A 509 6.25 24.30 1.33
CA HIS A 509 5.61 23.06 0.93
C HIS A 509 6.32 21.82 1.52
N ARG A 510 7.65 21.83 1.56
CA ARG A 510 8.48 20.79 2.20
C ARG A 510 8.30 20.80 3.72
N LYS A 511 8.33 21.99 4.35
CA LYS A 511 8.05 22.15 5.79
C LYS A 511 6.68 21.61 6.20
N LEU A 512 5.63 21.89 5.43
CA LEU A 512 4.29 21.37 5.70
C LEU A 512 4.21 19.86 5.55
N ARG A 513 4.94 19.27 4.59
CA ARG A 513 5.04 17.82 4.43
C ARG A 513 5.74 17.17 5.62
N GLN A 514 6.88 17.72 6.05
CA GLN A 514 7.56 17.27 7.26
C GLN A 514 6.65 17.35 8.48
N SER A 515 5.95 18.48 8.66
CA SER A 515 5.04 18.69 9.79
C SER A 515 3.87 17.71 9.78
N ALA A 516 3.31 17.42 8.60
CA ALA A 516 2.25 16.43 8.45
C ALA A 516 2.71 15.01 8.80
N HIS A 517 3.93 14.63 8.39
CA HIS A 517 4.53 13.34 8.74
C HIS A 517 4.70 13.19 10.26
N ILE A 518 5.31 14.19 10.91
CA ILE A 518 5.51 14.21 12.37
C ILE A 518 4.17 14.10 13.10
N LYS A 519 3.16 14.86 12.66
CA LYS A 519 1.83 14.83 13.28
C LYS A 519 1.10 13.50 13.06
N GLN A 520 1.33 12.82 11.94
CA GLN A 520 0.80 11.48 11.72
C GLN A 520 1.41 10.48 12.72
N GLN A 521 2.73 10.51 12.91
CA GLN A 521 3.39 9.62 13.88
C GLN A 521 2.91 9.89 15.31
N GLN A 522 2.82 11.15 15.72
CA GLN A 522 2.30 11.53 17.03
C GLN A 522 0.84 11.09 17.24
N ALA A 523 0.00 11.21 16.20
CA ALA A 523 -1.38 10.76 16.26
C ALA A 523 -1.48 9.23 16.38
N ASP A 524 -0.64 8.48 15.67
CA ASP A 524 -0.61 7.02 15.74
C ASP A 524 -0.12 6.51 17.12
N GLU A 525 0.88 7.18 17.71
CA GLU A 525 1.34 6.91 19.08
C GLU A 525 0.31 7.27 20.13
N GLN A 526 -0.33 8.44 19.99
CA GLN A 526 -1.42 8.85 20.88
C GLN A 526 -2.58 7.87 20.81
N LEU A 527 -2.97 7.42 19.60
CA LEU A 527 -3.99 6.39 19.42
C LEU A 527 -3.62 5.09 20.12
N ALA A 528 -2.37 4.62 19.98
CA ALA A 528 -1.91 3.41 20.65
C ALA A 528 -1.93 3.57 22.18
N LYS A 529 -1.51 4.74 22.70
CA LYS A 529 -1.57 5.05 24.14
C LYS A 529 -3.02 5.10 24.64
N SER A 530 -3.92 5.76 23.92
CA SER A 530 -5.33 5.85 24.29
C SER A 530 -6.02 4.49 24.30
N ILE A 531 -5.74 3.61 23.33
CA ILE A 531 -6.28 2.23 23.33
C ILE A 531 -5.81 1.47 24.57
N ARG A 532 -4.55 1.63 24.99
CA ARG A 532 -4.06 1.04 26.25
C ARG A 532 -4.85 1.62 27.42
N VAL A 533 -4.70 2.92 27.70
CA VAL A 533 -5.32 3.57 28.87
C VAL A 533 -6.84 3.36 28.98
N THR A 534 -7.57 3.34 27.86
CA THR A 534 -9.04 3.21 27.89
C THR A 534 -9.53 1.77 27.99
N CYS A 535 -8.75 0.79 27.56
CA CYS A 535 -9.19 -0.61 27.54
C CYS A 535 -8.48 -1.47 28.59
N TYR A 536 -7.14 -1.38 28.68
CA TYR A 536 -6.34 -2.17 29.62
C TYR A 536 -5.03 -1.45 29.96
N ASP A 537 -4.63 -1.43 31.24
CA ASP A 537 -3.34 -0.85 31.66
C ASP A 537 -2.11 -1.63 31.12
N GLU A 538 -2.33 -2.84 30.59
CA GLU A 538 -1.32 -3.68 29.91
C GLU A 538 -1.48 -3.72 28.38
N LYS A 539 -0.59 -4.46 27.68
CA LYS A 539 -0.69 -4.63 26.21
C LYS A 539 -1.88 -5.53 25.86
N PRO A 540 -2.86 -5.04 25.07
CA PRO A 540 -4.03 -5.84 24.71
C PRO A 540 -3.78 -6.77 23.53
N THR A 541 -4.58 -7.83 23.47
CA THR A 541 -4.74 -8.67 22.27
C THR A 541 -5.88 -8.11 21.42
N VAL A 542 -5.62 -7.75 20.17
CA VAL A 542 -6.63 -7.13 19.30
C VAL A 542 -7.29 -8.17 18.41
N ILE A 543 -8.60 -8.33 18.53
CA ILE A 543 -9.43 -9.18 17.67
C ILE A 543 -10.19 -8.28 16.70
N LEU A 544 -9.81 -8.30 15.43
CA LEU A 544 -10.33 -7.42 14.39
C LEU A 544 -11.40 -8.12 13.56
N GLY A 545 -12.57 -7.48 13.40
CA GLY A 545 -13.59 -7.90 12.44
C GLY A 545 -13.00 -8.06 11.03
N ASN A 546 -13.15 -9.24 10.43
CA ASN A 546 -12.87 -9.38 9.01
C ASN A 546 -13.89 -8.52 8.25
N TRP A 547 -13.47 -7.74 7.25
CA TRP A 547 -14.48 -7.07 6.43
C TRP A 547 -15.28 -8.14 5.67
N SER A 548 -16.58 -8.22 5.94
CA SER A 548 -17.49 -9.13 5.24
C SER A 548 -17.53 -8.76 3.77
N ALA A 549 -16.71 -9.44 3.00
CA ALA A 549 -17.02 -9.64 1.62
C ALA A 549 -16.52 -11.01 1.17
N PRO A 550 -17.34 -11.75 0.40
CA PRO A 550 -16.82 -12.63 -0.65
C PRO A 550 -15.82 -11.88 -1.57
N MET A 551 -15.76 -10.54 -1.46
CA MET A 551 -14.86 -9.61 -2.13
C MET A 551 -13.57 -9.21 -1.39
N ALA A 552 -13.27 -9.74 -0.20
CA ALA A 552 -12.18 -9.22 0.65
C ALA A 552 -11.03 -10.17 0.96
N ARG A 553 -10.96 -11.36 0.35
CA ARG A 553 -9.79 -12.27 0.43
C ARG A 553 -8.44 -11.63 0.01
N TYR A 554 -8.43 -10.39 -0.50
CA TYR A 554 -7.29 -9.78 -1.18
C TYR A 554 -7.08 -8.28 -0.87
N HIS A 555 -7.62 -7.77 0.24
CA HIS A 555 -7.18 -6.47 0.74
C HIS A 555 -5.87 -6.64 1.53
N GLU A 556 -4.91 -5.74 1.33
CA GLU A 556 -3.77 -5.64 2.25
C GLU A 556 -4.32 -5.40 3.66
N PRO A 557 -4.05 -6.31 4.61
CA PRO A 557 -4.49 -6.13 5.98
C PRO A 557 -3.79 -4.93 6.60
N ILE A 558 -4.43 -4.31 7.59
CA ILE A 558 -3.80 -3.26 8.39
C ILE A 558 -2.57 -3.88 9.05
N ARG A 559 -1.38 -3.54 8.56
CA ARG A 559 -0.10 -3.93 9.19
C ARG A 559 -0.18 -3.56 10.66
N GLY A 560 0.13 -4.53 11.52
CA GLY A 560 0.01 -4.44 12.96
C GLY A 560 0.44 -3.08 13.47
N LYS A 561 -0.46 -2.41 14.21
CA LYS A 561 -0.06 -1.25 15.00
C LYS A 561 1.03 -1.75 15.96
N LYS A 562 2.19 -1.12 15.91
CA LYS A 562 3.39 -1.54 16.65
C LYS A 562 3.07 -2.02 18.07
N GLY A 563 3.38 -3.28 18.35
CA GLY A 563 3.43 -3.83 19.71
C GLY A 563 2.15 -4.44 20.29
N CYS A 564 1.12 -4.74 19.49
CA CYS A 564 -0.05 -5.54 19.92
C CYS A 564 -0.19 -6.79 19.05
N GLN A 565 -0.60 -7.92 19.63
CA GLN A 565 -0.95 -9.13 18.88
C GLN A 565 -2.31 -8.93 18.21
N VAL A 566 -2.45 -9.31 16.94
CA VAL A 566 -3.66 -9.06 16.14
C VAL A 566 -4.19 -10.36 15.55
N TYR A 567 -5.45 -10.66 15.79
CA TYR A 567 -6.19 -11.81 15.23
C TYR A 567 -7.43 -11.36 14.48
N LEU A 568 -7.96 -12.24 13.62
CA LEU A 568 -9.20 -11.97 12.85
C LEU A 568 -10.40 -12.77 13.39
N ILE A 569 -11.59 -12.20 13.24
CA ILE A 569 -12.88 -12.85 13.55
C ILE A 569 -13.82 -12.79 12.33
N ASP A 570 -14.60 -13.84 12.06
CA ASP A 570 -15.61 -13.84 10.99
C ASP A 570 -16.86 -13.08 11.42
N GLU A 571 -17.14 -11.94 10.79
CA GLU A 571 -18.23 -11.03 11.17
C GLU A 571 -19.59 -11.44 10.57
N PHE A 572 -19.76 -12.70 10.18
CA PHE A 572 -20.98 -13.12 9.50
C PHE A 572 -22.24 -12.82 10.33
N ARG A 573 -23.14 -12.00 9.78
CA ARG A 573 -24.39 -11.53 10.39
C ARG A 573 -24.24 -10.75 11.71
N THR A 574 -23.03 -10.41 12.16
CA THR A 574 -22.83 -9.69 13.44
C THR A 574 -23.54 -8.34 13.48
N SER A 575 -23.64 -7.61 12.36
CA SER A 575 -24.40 -6.34 12.34
C SER A 575 -25.89 -6.51 12.01
N LYS A 576 -26.42 -7.74 11.96
CA LYS A 576 -27.83 -8.07 11.68
C LYS A 576 -28.50 -8.79 12.86
N THR A 577 -27.72 -9.38 13.75
CA THR A 577 -28.20 -10.08 14.93
C THR A 577 -28.29 -9.13 16.12
N CYS A 578 -29.42 -9.13 16.82
CA CYS A 578 -29.61 -8.36 18.05
C CYS A 578 -28.78 -8.99 19.17
N PRO A 579 -27.89 -8.24 19.86
CA PRO A 579 -27.10 -8.78 20.96
C PRO A 579 -27.94 -9.24 22.17
N ASN A 580 -29.15 -8.69 22.35
CA ASN A 580 -30.00 -9.06 23.49
C ASN A 580 -30.88 -10.28 23.20
N CYS A 581 -31.67 -10.30 22.12
CA CYS A 581 -32.51 -11.46 21.80
C CYS A 581 -31.83 -12.52 20.93
N LEU A 582 -30.54 -12.33 20.62
CA LEU A 582 -29.69 -13.27 19.86
C LEU A 582 -30.26 -13.71 18.50
N SER A 583 -31.17 -12.92 17.94
CA SER A 583 -31.91 -13.23 16.71
C SER A 583 -31.56 -12.25 15.59
N GLY A 584 -31.65 -12.68 14.33
CA GLY A 584 -31.34 -11.89 13.12
C GLY A 584 -32.34 -10.78 12.78
N THR A 585 -32.70 -9.94 13.77
CA THR A 585 -33.86 -9.04 13.74
C THR A 585 -33.51 -7.57 13.61
N LEU A 586 -32.22 -7.20 13.52
CA LEU A 586 -31.81 -5.80 13.36
C LEU A 586 -32.03 -5.31 11.92
N LYS A 587 -32.85 -4.26 11.77
CA LYS A 587 -33.13 -3.62 10.49
C LYS A 587 -32.83 -2.12 10.54
N LYS A 588 -32.44 -1.57 9.40
CA LYS A 588 -32.35 -0.12 9.18
C LYS A 588 -33.77 0.42 9.02
N PHE A 589 -34.07 1.58 9.59
CA PHE A 589 -35.44 2.12 9.58
C PHE A 589 -35.49 3.64 9.38
N LEU A 590 -34.56 4.39 9.99
CA LEU A 590 -34.60 5.85 9.99
C LEU A 590 -34.12 6.41 8.63
N LYS A 591 -34.97 7.18 7.95
CA LYS A 591 -34.56 8.07 6.86
C LYS A 591 -34.15 9.42 7.47
N VAL A 592 -33.06 9.99 6.97
CA VAL A 592 -32.56 11.30 7.38
C VAL A 592 -32.28 12.14 6.14
N LEU A 593 -32.36 13.47 6.29
CA LEU A 593 -31.91 14.39 5.24
C LEU A 593 -30.46 14.06 4.86
N ASN A 594 -30.18 14.04 3.56
CA ASN A 594 -28.90 13.61 3.04
C ASN A 594 -27.78 14.49 3.63
N PRO A 595 -26.81 13.89 4.34
CA PRO A 595 -25.74 14.63 5.01
C PRO A 595 -24.76 15.29 4.02
N ARG A 596 -24.93 15.04 2.71
CA ARG A 596 -24.15 15.66 1.63
C ARG A 596 -25.03 16.67 0.90
N PRO A 597 -24.90 17.98 1.21
CA PRO A 597 -25.79 19.01 0.64
C PRO A 597 -25.88 18.97 -0.89
N TYR A 598 -24.76 18.75 -1.57
CA TYR A 598 -24.70 18.66 -3.04
C TYR A 598 -25.44 17.44 -3.64
N GLN A 599 -25.80 16.42 -2.84
CA GLN A 599 -26.56 15.27 -3.29
C GLN A 599 -28.06 15.40 -3.03
N ARG A 600 -28.50 16.38 -2.24
CA ARG A 600 -29.92 16.56 -1.86
C ARG A 600 -30.84 16.77 -3.06
N LYS A 601 -30.35 17.45 -4.11
CA LYS A 601 -31.10 17.62 -5.38
C LYS A 601 -31.45 16.29 -6.08
N LYS A 602 -30.63 15.24 -5.89
CA LYS A 602 -30.83 13.93 -6.51
C LYS A 602 -31.42 12.90 -5.54
N MET A 603 -31.05 12.99 -4.27
CA MET A 603 -31.50 12.13 -3.18
C MET A 603 -31.61 13.01 -1.93
N GLU A 604 -32.82 13.52 -1.68
CA GLU A 604 -33.09 14.42 -0.55
C GLU A 604 -32.90 13.71 0.79
N GLU A 605 -33.47 12.53 0.93
CA GLU A 605 -33.32 11.68 2.10
C GLU A 605 -32.52 10.42 1.80
N VAL A 606 -31.82 9.92 2.82
CA VAL A 606 -31.08 8.65 2.77
C VAL A 606 -31.34 7.84 4.03
N LEU A 607 -31.32 6.52 3.89
CA LEU A 607 -31.44 5.60 5.01
C LEU A 607 -30.20 5.71 5.92
N CYS A 608 -30.40 6.01 7.20
CA CYS A 608 -29.34 6.02 8.20
C CYS A 608 -28.80 4.59 8.40
N HIS A 609 -27.57 4.35 7.92
CA HIS A 609 -26.97 3.01 7.97
C HIS A 609 -26.35 2.65 9.32
N GLY A 610 -26.06 3.65 10.16
CA GLY A 610 -25.41 3.45 11.47
C GLY A 610 -26.39 3.15 12.60
N LEU A 611 -27.70 3.33 12.39
CA LEU A 611 -28.73 3.10 13.39
C LEU A 611 -29.64 1.93 12.98
N LEU A 612 -29.76 0.96 13.87
CA LEU A 612 -30.53 -0.26 13.68
C LEU A 612 -31.63 -0.35 14.73
N LYS A 613 -32.80 -0.89 14.35
CA LYS A 613 -33.92 -1.20 15.25
C LYS A 613 -34.12 -2.71 15.28
N CYS A 614 -34.28 -3.28 16.47
CA CYS A 614 -34.68 -4.67 16.64
C CYS A 614 -36.16 -4.83 16.30
N THR A 615 -36.49 -5.85 15.52
CA THR A 615 -37.88 -6.19 15.15
C THR A 615 -38.48 -7.31 15.99
N ASN A 616 -37.73 -7.85 16.97
CA ASN A 616 -38.24 -8.87 17.88
C ASN A 616 -39.13 -8.22 18.94
N GLU A 617 -40.31 -8.81 19.17
CA GLU A 617 -41.28 -8.37 20.18
C GLU A 617 -40.73 -8.44 21.60
N LEU A 618 -39.91 -9.45 21.91
CA LEU A 618 -39.21 -9.59 23.20
C LEU A 618 -38.19 -8.48 23.47
N CYS A 619 -37.84 -7.70 22.44
CA CYS A 619 -36.98 -6.52 22.55
C CYS A 619 -37.76 -5.20 22.54
N MET A 620 -39.09 -5.25 22.69
CA MET A 620 -39.92 -4.08 22.90
C MET A 620 -40.13 -3.89 24.40
N GLY A 621 -39.70 -2.73 24.91
CA GLY A 621 -39.97 -2.33 26.30
C GLY A 621 -41.03 -1.25 26.34
N PRO A 622 -41.87 -1.17 27.38
CA PRO A 622 -42.74 -0.03 27.58
C PRO A 622 -41.89 1.21 27.88
N VAL A 623 -42.18 2.31 27.20
CA VAL A 623 -41.60 3.63 27.46
C VAL A 623 -42.73 4.62 27.62
N GLU A 624 -42.77 5.29 28.77
CA GLU A 624 -43.73 6.36 29.01
C GLU A 624 -43.33 7.60 28.20
N VAL A 625 -44.24 8.06 27.36
CA VAL A 625 -44.12 9.30 26.59
C VAL A 625 -45.43 10.05 26.80
N ASP A 626 -45.35 11.25 27.38
CA ASP A 626 -46.51 12.11 27.69
C ASP A 626 -47.61 11.39 28.50
N GLY A 627 -47.23 10.54 29.46
CA GLY A 627 -48.18 9.77 30.31
C GLY A 627 -48.75 8.50 29.66
N VAL A 628 -48.32 8.15 28.43
CA VAL A 628 -48.77 6.95 27.72
C VAL A 628 -47.64 5.93 27.61
N LEU A 629 -47.89 4.70 28.06
CA LEU A 629 -46.97 3.57 27.89
C LEU A 629 -46.96 3.12 26.43
N THR A 630 -45.89 3.46 25.72
CA THR A 630 -45.72 3.09 24.31
C THR A 630 -44.66 2.00 24.15
N PRO A 631 -44.93 0.89 23.43
CA PRO A 631 -43.94 -0.14 23.19
C PRO A 631 -42.87 0.38 22.23
N ARG A 632 -41.63 0.49 22.71
CA ARG A 632 -40.50 0.99 21.93
C ARG A 632 -39.46 -0.10 21.74
N SER A 633 -39.15 -0.42 20.48
CA SER A 633 -38.14 -1.43 20.18
C SER A 633 -36.73 -0.91 20.46
N ARG A 634 -35.87 -1.79 20.98
CA ARG A 634 -34.44 -1.48 21.21
C ARG A 634 -33.74 -1.05 19.93
N MET A 635 -32.89 -0.04 20.07
CA MET A 635 -32.08 0.51 18.98
C MET A 635 -30.60 0.32 19.29
N TYR A 636 -29.81 0.04 18.25
CA TYR A 636 -28.37 -0.14 18.35
C TYR A 636 -27.64 0.72 17.34
N ASN A 637 -26.51 1.29 17.76
CA ASN A 637 -25.47 1.65 16.82
C ASN A 637 -24.95 0.37 16.14
N ARG A 638 -24.75 0.42 14.83
CA ARG A 638 -24.34 -0.74 14.02
C ARG A 638 -23.00 -1.34 14.48
N ASP A 639 -22.02 -0.49 14.74
CA ASP A 639 -20.67 -0.91 15.12
C ASP A 639 -20.68 -1.50 16.54
N LEU A 640 -21.50 -0.93 17.44
CA LEU A 640 -21.76 -1.50 18.77
C LEU A 640 -22.38 -2.91 18.68
N ALA A 641 -23.39 -3.09 17.84
CA ALA A 641 -24.00 -4.41 17.64
C ALA A 641 -22.98 -5.43 17.10
N ALA A 642 -22.09 -5.00 16.21
CA ALA A 642 -21.04 -5.86 15.67
C ALA A 642 -20.05 -6.31 16.76
N VAL A 643 -19.48 -5.40 17.55
CA VAL A 643 -18.50 -5.76 18.59
C VAL A 643 -19.10 -6.56 19.74
N LEU A 644 -20.36 -6.32 20.12
CA LEU A 644 -21.09 -7.17 21.07
C LEU A 644 -21.25 -8.60 20.54
N ASN A 645 -21.50 -8.75 19.24
CA ASN A 645 -21.59 -10.06 18.62
C ASN A 645 -20.21 -10.72 18.40
N PHE A 646 -19.12 -9.95 18.27
CA PHE A 646 -17.77 -10.51 18.31
C PHE A 646 -17.47 -11.16 19.66
N ARG A 647 -17.88 -10.50 20.75
CA ARG A 647 -17.81 -11.07 22.10
C ARG A 647 -18.56 -12.40 22.20
N HIS A 648 -19.79 -12.47 21.68
CA HIS A 648 -20.55 -13.73 21.65
C HIS A 648 -19.86 -14.85 20.85
N ILE A 649 -19.23 -14.53 19.73
CA ILE A 649 -18.47 -15.51 18.93
C ILE A 649 -17.24 -15.98 19.71
N PHE A 650 -16.50 -15.06 20.31
CA PHE A 650 -15.31 -15.38 21.12
C PHE A 650 -15.66 -16.28 22.30
N HIS A 651 -16.70 -15.97 23.08
CA HIS A 651 -17.15 -16.81 24.18
C HIS A 651 -17.65 -18.18 23.69
N GLY A 652 -18.38 -18.26 22.57
CA GLY A 652 -18.78 -19.55 22.02
C GLY A 652 -17.56 -20.44 21.67
N LEU A 653 -16.54 -19.86 21.04
CA LEU A 653 -15.30 -20.57 20.73
C LEU A 653 -14.52 -20.96 22.00
N ARG A 654 -14.48 -20.08 23.01
CA ARG A 654 -13.75 -20.31 24.26
C ARG A 654 -14.43 -21.34 25.16
N ASP A 655 -15.74 -21.24 25.30
CA ASP A 655 -16.51 -21.99 26.30
C ASP A 655 -17.05 -23.31 25.71
N HIS A 656 -17.24 -23.38 24.37
CA HIS A 656 -17.82 -24.55 23.70
C HIS A 656 -16.99 -25.06 22.50
N GLY A 657 -15.86 -24.42 22.17
CA GLY A 657 -15.04 -24.81 21.01
C GLY A 657 -15.65 -24.47 19.65
N GLU A 658 -16.84 -23.86 19.59
CA GLU A 658 -17.55 -23.63 18.35
C GLU A 658 -18.20 -22.23 18.26
N THR A 659 -18.21 -21.65 17.06
CA THR A 659 -18.96 -20.41 16.79
C THR A 659 -20.46 -20.63 17.01
N PRO A 660 -21.21 -19.73 17.67
CA PRO A 660 -22.66 -19.92 17.83
C PRO A 660 -23.37 -20.03 16.47
N GLU A 661 -24.37 -20.92 16.36
CA GLU A 661 -25.01 -21.27 15.08
C GLU A 661 -25.51 -20.07 14.28
N ARG A 662 -26.09 -19.07 14.96
CA ARG A 662 -26.57 -17.81 14.37
C ARG A 662 -25.51 -17.00 13.61
N PHE A 663 -24.23 -17.26 13.87
CA PHE A 663 -23.07 -16.64 13.21
C PHE A 663 -22.32 -17.61 12.29
N ARG A 664 -22.75 -18.87 12.16
CA ARG A 664 -22.18 -19.82 11.19
C ARG A 664 -22.70 -19.52 9.79
N ARG A 665 -21.86 -19.73 8.78
CA ARG A 665 -22.28 -19.79 7.38
C ARG A 665 -22.82 -21.19 7.09
N SER A 666 -23.90 -21.29 6.33
CA SER A 666 -24.33 -22.59 5.78
C SER A 666 -23.21 -23.14 4.89
N ARG A 667 -22.68 -24.33 5.22
CA ARG A 667 -21.76 -25.05 4.33
C ARG A 667 -22.51 -25.41 3.05
N PRO A 668 -21.95 -25.20 1.85
CA PRO A 668 -22.39 -25.98 0.69
C PRO A 668 -22.25 -27.46 1.04
N ALA A 669 -23.25 -28.27 0.72
CA ALA A 669 -23.15 -29.72 0.85
C ALA A 669 -21.85 -30.19 0.18
N ALA A 670 -21.03 -30.94 0.90
CA ALA A 670 -19.86 -31.57 0.32
C ALA A 670 -20.37 -32.48 -0.81
N VAL A 671 -19.95 -32.20 -2.04
CA VAL A 671 -20.13 -33.15 -3.14
C VAL A 671 -19.39 -34.41 -2.71
N ALA A 672 -20.14 -35.48 -2.47
CA ALA A 672 -19.59 -36.79 -2.22
C ALA A 672 -18.76 -37.17 -3.45
N THR A 673 -17.43 -37.06 -3.34
CA THR A 673 -16.53 -37.74 -4.25
C THR A 673 -16.70 -39.22 -3.97
N THR A 674 -17.39 -39.91 -4.86
CA THR A 674 -17.33 -41.37 -4.96
C THR A 674 -15.88 -41.78 -5.08
N ASP A 675 -15.39 -42.49 -4.06
CA ASP A 675 -14.12 -43.20 -4.08
C ASP A 675 -14.14 -44.21 -5.24
N GLU A 676 -13.48 -43.87 -6.35
CA GLU A 676 -13.04 -44.85 -7.32
C GLU A 676 -11.50 -44.95 -7.25
N GLN A 677 -11.06 -46.14 -6.89
CA GLN A 677 -9.67 -46.50 -6.63
C GLN A 677 -8.78 -46.27 -7.85
N GLN A 678 -7.71 -45.48 -7.69
CA GLN A 678 -6.51 -45.62 -8.52
C GLN A 678 -5.23 -45.62 -7.65
N PRO A 679 -4.21 -46.40 -8.03
CA PRO A 679 -3.24 -46.95 -7.08
C PRO A 679 -2.13 -45.97 -6.67
N LYS A 680 -1.80 -46.01 -5.37
CA LYS A 680 -0.69 -45.28 -4.75
C LYS A 680 0.64 -45.61 -5.45
N LYS A 681 1.25 -44.64 -6.12
CA LYS A 681 2.65 -44.70 -6.59
C LYS A 681 3.58 -44.79 -5.37
N LYS A 682 4.28 -45.93 -5.26
CA LYS A 682 5.31 -46.23 -4.24
C LYS A 682 6.39 -45.14 -4.21
N ARG A 683 6.60 -44.55 -3.03
CA ARG A 683 7.81 -43.78 -2.68
C ARG A 683 9.03 -44.70 -2.85
N LYS A 684 9.97 -44.32 -3.72
CA LYS A 684 11.31 -44.93 -3.77
C LYS A 684 12.08 -44.57 -2.51
N THR A 685 12.36 -45.57 -1.68
CA THR A 685 13.33 -45.55 -0.58
C THR A 685 14.73 -45.43 -1.17
N ILE A 686 15.50 -44.45 -0.70
CA ILE A 686 16.93 -44.29 -1.00
C ILE A 686 17.71 -45.12 0.03
N ALA A 687 18.49 -46.08 -0.45
CA ALA A 687 19.35 -46.95 0.35
C ALA A 687 20.58 -46.19 0.92
N PRO A 688 21.12 -46.60 2.08
CA PRO A 688 22.28 -45.97 2.69
C PRO A 688 23.59 -46.38 1.98
N LYS A 689 24.46 -45.41 1.70
CA LYS A 689 25.81 -45.67 1.17
C LYS A 689 26.72 -46.20 2.28
N THR A 690 27.23 -47.40 2.07
CA THR A 690 28.31 -48.03 2.81
C THR A 690 29.63 -47.29 2.61
N THR A 691 30.35 -47.14 3.71
CA THR A 691 31.75 -46.79 3.83
C THR A 691 32.63 -47.80 3.10
N ARG A 692 33.61 -47.33 2.32
CA ARG A 692 34.72 -48.16 1.86
C ARG A 692 36.04 -47.43 2.10
N THR A 693 36.90 -48.15 2.79
CA THR A 693 38.24 -47.84 3.25
C THR A 693 39.28 -47.80 2.12
N ASN A 694 40.36 -47.09 2.42
CA ASN A 694 41.59 -46.84 1.66
C ASN A 694 42.11 -47.98 0.77
N LYS A 695 42.62 -47.60 -0.41
CA LYS A 695 44.03 -47.71 -0.77
C LYS A 695 44.41 -46.53 -1.67
#